data_AF-A0A1Y4UWX9-F1
#
_entry.id   AF-A0A1Y4UWX9-F1
#
_cell.length_a   1.000
_cell.length_b   1.000
_cell.length_c   1.000
_cell.angle_alpha   90.00
_cell.angle_beta   90.00
_cell.angle_gamma   90.00
#
_symmetry.space_group_name_H-M   'P 1'
#
loop_
_entity.id
_entity.type
_entity.pdbx_description
1 polymer ?
#
loop_
_entity_poly.entity_id
_entity_poly.type
_entity_poly.pdbx_seq_one_letter_code
_entity_poly.pdbx_strand_id
1 'polypeptide(L)'
;MKRIWLVGMLLLAAVMLSGCREELPDIDNSTIDFSTSEYKHITNGGVTDDEKLPYNVDAITGATLTVEGPGVVSSTPLSIRELENRTEGLFRGAYEDSSGVRIYEGVDLYTVLYEMTGGDSGIFLTDTATHVELKDCNRNTLAVIPLDQVAQASQEGRPILLAYGVGKTDGSLAAPFVFDAKAEGEHSLGYVDELDNEDGCLRLVYDLDRWEAEGDYKTFSNVAYLYVREGEEPGYKHDGGPYGSADYGEYILTFRGDALGAELDLTVSQLEALVRYDENGQPQEGGLGWRDSYSLANNAYWYVNEYEGLDLYRLLCYLGMDSAEELGRAESRTTIVTFQAADGRLSPESFSVEALSYPDAFGFYNKNAADPGDGSYVPTNADLVDTGYPVLLAYGVNRYPYTVDRGDEGYLSGLANSGGPMRVVFGKTQYNHANGSNQVQYVSQVIVGEDVLYQTHLYSNDPDCRALAEESVRLEVVDEAGKQLLERTLTVGQVENLVYGEGTDRTSASVKDRYQRPDQPDQSDVYEGVSLEYLLMDYAGLPGTVGTVTFSGGGEEVTVSLEDLFLPGYNSATGKSGLLPMLAFAKNGAPLVGAAGDEGYTESLPLYPTDSQDPATYWVDNQGGPLTVLLPAQGEEEARQICGVTSIRVELEPDPYAHLEGEAAALADRTVTLSGPGLTQELTLTVAELESRQTQAKTMDFSLLDQDGLTQQRYRGIPVYQLLTEAGLCNNAGEVTVTSADGTSVTLPLSLLKGINYTNYAAPEKQPVCALLAYGTGPVDGQGGAPLTEETGGPLKLVVPMDGEDAENGELWVENVVSIQVSANQVDTWSHAMSDVYSEFLDDTMTLTIRNDDHEWTRDYTVEQLEAMDSLIVRDDYAVLELGTCEGIDLWGLVLQEAGEVPGIDQPVSVTAYASDGYKNDLLSVFALDGLEQGVLDPEGQRKKIIVAYAINGAPLVDEESHEGYTGTAGNSSGPLRIIAETVQGASVKYFNKLVVTVPGSGPIG
;
A
#
# COMPACT_ATOMS: atom_id res chain seq x y z
N MET A 1 61.20 4.36 55.32
CA MET A 1 60.81 5.77 55.56
C MET A 1 61.38 6.76 54.51
N LYS A 2 61.45 6.41 53.22
CA LYS A 2 61.77 7.38 52.12
C LYS A 2 60.96 7.18 50.83
N ARG A 3 59.92 6.32 50.83
CA ARG A 3 59.03 6.07 49.67
C ARG A 3 57.58 6.55 49.84
N ILE A 4 57.18 6.99 51.02
CA ILE A 4 55.82 7.50 51.29
C ILE A 4 55.71 9.01 51.04
N TRP A 5 56.83 9.74 50.95
CA TRP A 5 56.85 11.18 50.70
C TRP A 5 56.87 11.57 49.21
N LEU A 6 57.16 10.63 48.30
CA LEU A 6 57.18 10.93 46.85
C LEU A 6 55.82 10.69 46.18
N VAL A 7 55.02 9.74 46.69
CA VAL A 7 53.67 9.46 46.16
C VAL A 7 52.65 10.51 46.61
N GLY A 8 52.81 11.05 47.82
CA GLY A 8 51.95 12.13 48.32
C GLY A 8 52.15 13.49 47.62
N MET A 9 53.31 13.74 47.02
CA MET A 9 53.58 14.99 46.27
C MET A 9 53.17 14.88 44.78
N LEU A 10 53.13 13.67 44.21
CA LEU A 10 52.64 13.43 42.85
C LEU A 10 51.11 13.39 42.77
N LEU A 11 50.41 12.88 43.80
CA LEU A 11 48.95 12.98 43.88
C LEU A 11 48.47 14.42 44.14
N LEU A 12 49.23 15.23 44.88
CA LEU A 12 48.89 16.65 45.06
C LEU A 12 49.19 17.52 43.83
N ALA A 13 50.11 17.08 42.96
CA ALA A 13 50.40 17.77 41.70
C ALA A 13 49.40 17.40 40.59
N ALA A 14 48.86 16.18 40.59
CA ALA A 14 47.81 15.77 39.64
C ALA A 14 46.45 16.41 39.95
N VAL A 15 46.13 16.69 41.22
CA VAL A 15 44.90 17.41 41.63
C VAL A 15 45.05 18.94 41.54
N MET A 16 46.28 19.46 41.43
CA MET A 16 46.55 20.90 41.30
C MET A 16 46.93 21.33 39.86
N LEU A 17 46.85 20.41 38.88
CA LEU A 17 47.02 20.70 37.45
C LEU A 17 45.72 20.54 36.64
N SER A 18 44.59 20.25 37.30
CA SER A 18 43.25 20.64 36.81
C SER A 18 43.07 22.16 36.99
N GLY A 19 43.97 22.92 36.39
CA GLY A 19 43.92 24.38 36.42
C GLY A 19 42.77 24.87 35.57
N CYS A 20 41.68 25.26 36.25
CA CYS A 20 40.68 26.22 35.79
C CYS A 20 40.23 26.03 34.33
N ARG A 21 39.38 25.02 34.07
CA ARG A 21 38.35 25.23 33.05
C ARG A 21 37.41 26.27 33.65
N GLU A 22 37.23 27.42 33.00
CA GLU A 22 36.18 28.35 33.41
C GLU A 22 34.87 27.55 33.45
N GLU A 23 34.17 27.56 34.58
CA GLU A 23 32.82 27.01 34.62
C GLU A 23 32.01 27.76 33.57
N LEU A 24 31.41 27.01 32.65
CA LEU A 24 30.57 27.57 31.60
C LEU A 24 29.49 28.47 32.26
N PRO A 25 29.15 29.62 31.65
CA PRO A 25 28.11 30.49 32.18
C PRO A 25 26.82 29.74 32.47
N ASP A 26 26.38 29.76 33.73
CA ASP A 26 25.09 29.21 34.15
C ASP A 26 23.99 30.22 33.85
N ILE A 27 22.96 29.80 33.10
CA ILE A 27 21.88 30.66 32.63
C ILE A 27 20.57 30.24 33.32
N ASP A 28 19.98 31.18 34.07
CA ASP A 28 18.69 30.96 34.72
C ASP A 28 17.52 31.09 33.72
N ASN A 29 17.15 29.95 33.15
CA ASN A 29 16.07 29.81 32.18
C ASN A 29 14.69 30.23 32.73
N SER A 30 14.50 30.23 34.06
CA SER A 30 13.22 30.63 34.67
C SER A 30 12.88 32.12 34.52
N THR A 31 13.87 32.92 34.10
CA THR A 31 13.75 34.38 33.96
C THR A 31 13.69 34.85 32.51
N ILE A 32 13.79 33.94 31.54
CA ILE A 32 13.84 34.26 30.12
C ILE A 32 12.42 34.28 29.54
N ASP A 33 12.09 35.36 28.84
CA ASP A 33 10.90 35.42 28.00
C ASP A 33 11.27 34.97 26.58
N PHE A 34 10.92 33.73 26.25
CA PHE A 34 11.21 33.14 24.95
C PHE A 34 10.26 33.63 23.84
N SER A 35 9.16 34.31 24.17
CA SER A 35 8.18 34.76 23.17
C SER A 35 8.70 35.91 22.29
N THR A 36 9.67 36.67 22.79
CA THR A 36 10.30 37.79 22.07
C THR A 36 11.80 37.57 21.85
N SER A 37 12.24 36.31 21.84
CA SER A 37 13.67 35.99 21.79
C SER A 37 14.34 36.45 20.50
N GLU A 38 15.51 37.07 20.59
CA GLU A 38 16.35 37.46 19.44
C GLU A 38 17.01 36.24 18.74
N TYR A 39 16.87 35.04 19.32
CA TYR A 39 17.39 33.79 18.77
C TYR A 39 16.43 33.12 17.79
N LYS A 40 15.15 33.52 17.75
CA LYS A 40 14.09 32.88 16.96
C LYS A 40 13.90 33.49 15.57
N HIS A 41 13.55 32.66 14.60
CA HIS A 41 13.15 33.10 13.26
C HIS A 41 11.76 33.73 13.26
N ILE A 42 10.80 33.17 14.01
CA ILE A 42 9.42 33.68 14.10
C ILE A 42 9.34 35.12 14.65
N THR A 43 10.32 35.54 15.45
CA THR A 43 10.45 36.91 15.96
C THR A 43 11.32 37.79 15.07
N ASN A 44 11.76 37.26 13.91
CA ASN A 44 12.70 37.90 12.99
C ASN A 44 13.98 38.38 13.70
N GLY A 45 14.50 37.58 14.63
CA GLY A 45 15.66 37.92 15.44
C GLY A 45 15.47 39.17 16.31
N GLY A 46 14.23 39.48 16.71
CA GLY A 46 13.88 40.66 17.52
C GLY A 46 13.85 41.99 16.77
N VAL A 47 13.99 41.99 15.43
CA VAL A 47 13.97 43.21 14.61
C VAL A 47 12.52 43.65 14.35
N THR A 48 12.19 44.88 14.77
CA THR A 48 10.81 45.44 14.73
C THR A 48 10.60 46.57 13.71
N ASP A 49 11.63 46.97 12.95
CA ASP A 49 11.56 48.07 11.97
C ASP A 49 11.31 47.56 10.53
N ASP A 50 10.47 48.27 9.76
CA ASP A 50 9.96 47.96 8.40
C ASP A 50 11.01 47.86 7.26
N GLU A 51 12.31 47.97 7.53
CA GLU A 51 13.36 47.89 6.50
C GLU A 51 13.95 46.48 6.41
N LYS A 52 13.43 45.68 5.45
CA LYS A 52 13.87 44.33 5.07
C LYS A 52 14.09 43.39 6.27
N LEU A 53 13.06 42.58 6.57
CA LEU A 53 13.17 41.42 7.46
C LEU A 53 14.47 40.65 7.14
N PRO A 54 15.48 40.65 8.04
CA PRO A 54 16.81 40.11 7.74
C PRO A 54 16.79 38.59 7.56
N TYR A 55 15.80 37.90 8.11
CA TYR A 55 15.63 36.46 8.00
C TYR A 55 14.43 36.21 7.08
N ASN A 56 14.59 35.38 6.05
CA ASN A 56 13.49 35.00 5.17
C ASN A 56 12.54 34.08 5.94
N VAL A 57 11.73 34.67 6.83
CA VAL A 57 10.97 33.97 7.88
C VAL A 57 10.14 32.85 7.27
N ASP A 58 9.42 33.11 6.19
CA ASP A 58 8.56 32.09 5.56
C ASP A 58 9.36 30.90 5.02
N ALA A 59 10.49 31.14 4.35
CA ALA A 59 11.33 30.05 3.83
C ALA A 59 12.03 29.25 4.93
N ILE A 60 12.49 29.90 6.00
CA ILE A 60 13.20 29.22 7.09
C ILE A 60 12.22 28.49 8.02
N THR A 61 11.10 29.14 8.37
CA THR A 61 10.09 28.54 9.25
C THR A 61 9.34 27.38 8.60
N GLY A 62 9.28 27.33 7.27
CA GLY A 62 8.76 26.20 6.50
C GLY A 62 9.73 25.02 6.33
N ALA A 63 11.00 25.13 6.75
CA ALA A 63 11.89 23.96 6.77
C ALA A 63 11.48 22.96 7.86
N THR A 64 11.79 21.69 7.64
CA THR A 64 11.30 20.60 8.50
C THR A 64 12.43 19.76 9.10
N LEU A 65 12.33 19.50 10.41
CA LEU A 65 12.99 18.39 11.09
C LEU A 65 12.09 17.15 10.97
N THR A 66 12.60 16.01 10.53
CA THR A 66 11.80 14.78 10.41
C THR A 66 12.17 13.77 11.48
N VAL A 67 11.18 13.30 12.23
CA VAL A 67 11.31 12.19 13.20
C VAL A 67 10.80 10.92 12.56
N GLU A 68 11.66 9.92 12.38
CA GLU A 68 11.35 8.70 11.62
C GLU A 68 12.14 7.49 12.13
N GLY A 69 11.97 6.34 11.48
CA GLY A 69 12.65 5.09 11.84
C GLY A 69 11.72 4.06 12.49
N PRO A 70 12.24 2.86 12.78
CA PRO A 70 11.43 1.76 13.32
C PRO A 70 11.02 1.97 14.79
N GLY A 71 11.75 2.81 15.53
CA GLY A 71 11.43 3.13 16.93
C GLY A 71 10.31 4.15 17.10
N VAL A 72 9.61 4.54 16.03
CA VAL A 72 8.44 5.42 16.06
C VAL A 72 7.25 4.80 15.33
N VAL A 73 6.06 5.10 15.82
CA VAL A 73 4.80 4.62 15.22
C VAL A 73 4.58 5.19 13.82
N SER A 74 4.97 6.44 13.59
CA SER A 74 4.84 7.12 12.29
C SER A 74 5.96 8.13 12.05
N SER A 75 6.30 8.33 10.78
CA SER A 75 7.22 9.40 10.37
C SER A 75 6.55 10.76 10.49
N THR A 76 7.17 11.68 11.22
CA THR A 76 6.61 12.98 11.60
C THR A 76 7.57 14.10 11.23
N PRO A 77 7.35 14.80 10.11
CA PRO A 77 7.96 16.10 9.90
C PRO A 77 7.38 17.15 10.86
N LEU A 78 8.27 17.99 11.37
CA LEU A 78 8.03 19.14 12.25
C LEU A 78 8.63 20.37 11.59
N SER A 79 7.83 21.40 11.36
CA SER A 79 8.37 22.68 10.87
C SER A 79 9.21 23.38 11.94
N ILE A 80 10.20 24.17 11.53
CA ILE A 80 10.94 25.04 12.47
C ILE A 80 9.97 25.99 13.17
N ARG A 81 8.91 26.44 12.48
CA ARG A 81 7.86 27.25 13.09
C ARG A 81 7.17 26.59 14.27
N GLU A 82 6.87 25.30 14.15
CA GLU A 82 6.26 24.51 15.22
C GLU A 82 7.22 24.29 16.39
N LEU A 83 8.53 24.18 16.15
CA LEU A 83 9.54 24.09 17.21
C LEU A 83 9.70 25.43 17.94
N GLU A 84 9.68 26.56 17.22
CA GLU A 84 9.93 27.87 17.80
C GLU A 84 8.74 28.51 18.51
N ASN A 85 7.49 28.21 18.12
CA ASN A 85 6.33 28.83 18.77
C ASN A 85 6.09 28.33 20.20
N ARG A 86 6.57 27.13 20.53
CA ARG A 86 6.32 26.50 21.83
C ARG A 86 7.03 27.24 22.97
N THR A 87 6.50 27.09 24.18
CA THR A 87 7.17 27.51 25.42
C THR A 87 7.77 26.35 26.21
N GLU A 88 7.22 25.14 26.05
CA GLU A 88 7.68 23.93 26.74
C GLU A 88 8.98 23.40 26.12
N GLY A 89 9.89 22.89 26.95
CA GLY A 89 11.19 22.35 26.52
C GLY A 89 12.18 23.38 25.98
N LEU A 90 11.85 24.67 25.95
CA LEU A 90 12.80 25.70 25.52
C LEU A 90 13.93 25.87 26.54
N PHE A 91 15.15 25.93 26.04
CA PHE A 91 16.34 26.06 26.86
C PHE A 91 17.39 26.96 26.20
N ARG A 92 18.01 27.80 27.02
CA ARG A 92 19.17 28.62 26.68
C ARG A 92 20.33 28.27 27.60
N GLY A 93 21.48 27.91 27.02
CA GLY A 93 22.65 27.48 27.78
C GLY A 93 23.98 27.78 27.10
N ALA A 94 25.05 27.78 27.90
CA ALA A 94 26.41 27.85 27.37
C ALA A 94 26.94 26.44 27.06
N TYR A 95 27.47 26.27 25.85
CA TYR A 95 28.07 25.03 25.37
C TYR A 95 29.41 25.31 24.69
N GLU A 96 30.30 24.31 24.70
CA GLU A 96 31.65 24.39 24.14
C GLU A 96 31.84 23.29 23.11
N ASP A 97 32.26 23.67 21.90
CA ASP A 97 32.74 22.77 20.86
C ASP A 97 34.15 23.20 20.40
N SER A 98 34.64 22.67 19.27
CA SER A 98 35.95 23.04 18.75
C SER A 98 36.05 24.51 18.26
N SER A 99 34.92 25.20 18.05
CA SER A 99 34.85 26.62 17.68
C SER A 99 34.92 27.56 18.91
N GLY A 100 34.64 27.03 20.10
CA GLY A 100 34.74 27.73 21.39
C GLY A 100 33.42 27.75 22.16
N VAL A 101 33.35 28.63 23.16
CA VAL A 101 32.18 28.75 24.04
C VAL A 101 31.18 29.78 23.49
N ARG A 102 29.93 29.36 23.30
CA ARG A 102 28.81 30.21 22.86
C ARG A 102 27.54 29.93 23.68
N ILE A 103 26.59 30.86 23.60
CA ILE A 103 25.23 30.64 24.12
C ILE A 103 24.37 30.12 22.99
N TYR A 104 23.62 29.06 23.24
CA TYR A 104 22.68 28.50 22.28
C TYR A 104 21.28 28.51 22.87
N GLU A 105 20.28 28.69 22.02
CA GLU A 105 18.86 28.60 22.35
C GLU A 105 18.17 27.63 21.41
N GLY A 106 17.29 26.78 21.97
CA GLY A 106 16.68 25.69 21.24
C GLY A 106 15.62 24.95 22.03
N VAL A 107 15.21 23.81 21.50
CA VAL A 107 14.28 22.86 22.14
C VAL A 107 15.06 21.67 22.70
N ASP A 108 14.73 21.24 23.91
CA ASP A 108 15.22 19.99 24.50
C ASP A 108 14.79 18.78 23.65
N LEU A 109 15.76 17.97 23.23
CA LEU A 109 15.52 16.74 22.48
C LEU A 109 14.60 15.76 23.26
N TYR A 110 14.67 15.76 24.60
CA TYR A 110 13.77 14.96 25.42
C TYR A 110 12.31 15.39 25.22
N THR A 111 12.04 16.70 25.24
CA THR A 111 10.70 17.23 24.99
C THR A 111 10.19 16.82 23.61
N VAL A 112 11.04 16.87 22.58
CA VAL A 112 10.66 16.42 21.23
C VAL A 112 10.28 14.94 21.19
N LEU A 113 11.07 14.07 21.80
CA LEU A 113 10.84 12.62 21.71
C LEU A 113 9.78 12.08 22.67
N TYR A 114 9.57 12.72 23.83
CA TYR A 114 8.72 12.19 24.90
C TYR A 114 7.51 13.05 25.27
N GLU A 115 7.57 14.36 25.05
CA GLU A 115 6.54 15.30 25.52
C GLU A 115 5.71 15.88 24.38
N MET A 116 6.26 15.94 23.17
CA MET A 116 5.52 16.30 21.94
C MET A 116 4.62 15.15 21.46
N THR A 117 3.78 14.63 22.35
CA THR A 117 2.83 13.53 22.12
C THR A 117 1.40 14.01 21.83
N GLY A 118 1.19 15.33 21.79
CA GLY A 118 -0.13 15.94 21.56
C GLY A 118 -0.55 15.99 20.09
N GLY A 119 -1.81 15.61 19.82
CA GLY A 119 -2.44 15.64 18.50
C GLY A 119 -1.92 14.59 17.50
N ASP A 120 -2.40 14.63 16.26
CA ASP A 120 -2.12 13.61 15.22
C ASP A 120 -0.75 13.81 14.53
N SER A 121 0.10 14.64 15.13
CA SER A 121 1.53 14.75 14.82
C SER A 121 2.38 14.54 16.07
N GLY A 122 1.81 13.89 17.08
CA GLY A 122 2.55 13.45 18.24
C GLY A 122 3.64 12.47 17.84
N ILE A 123 4.81 12.60 18.46
CA ILE A 123 5.89 11.66 18.32
C ILE A 123 5.66 10.56 19.33
N PHE A 124 5.32 9.37 18.83
CA PHE A 124 5.09 8.19 19.64
C PHE A 124 6.23 7.21 19.42
N LEU A 125 7.07 7.06 20.44
CA LEU A 125 8.09 6.02 20.47
C LEU A 125 7.43 4.66 20.66
N THR A 126 7.96 3.64 19.99
CA THR A 126 7.61 2.26 20.29
C THR A 126 8.18 1.86 21.65
N ASP A 127 7.64 0.80 22.26
CA ASP A 127 8.16 0.22 23.49
C ASP A 127 9.53 -0.47 23.31
N THR A 128 9.93 -0.69 22.06
CA THR A 128 11.22 -1.24 21.61
C THR A 128 12.28 -0.19 21.28
N ALA A 129 11.92 1.11 21.27
CA ALA A 129 12.84 2.20 20.96
C ALA A 129 13.97 2.31 22.00
N THR A 130 15.22 2.43 21.54
CA THR A 130 16.40 2.44 22.44
C THR A 130 17.34 3.62 22.25
N HIS A 131 17.51 4.10 21.02
CA HIS A 131 18.42 5.20 20.72
C HIS A 131 17.93 6.00 19.51
N VAL A 132 18.47 7.21 19.38
CA VAL A 132 18.20 8.11 18.25
C VAL A 132 19.50 8.41 17.53
N GLU A 133 19.49 8.28 16.21
CA GLU A 133 20.54 8.79 15.33
C GLU A 133 20.15 10.19 14.85
N LEU A 134 21.00 11.16 15.14
CA LEU A 134 20.84 12.55 14.73
C LEU A 134 21.55 12.72 13.40
N LYS A 135 20.82 13.14 12.36
CA LYS A 135 21.36 13.23 11.00
C LYS A 135 21.21 14.63 10.40
N ASP A 136 22.18 15.00 9.57
CA ASP A 136 22.17 16.24 8.80
C ASP A 136 21.14 16.21 7.64
N CYS A 137 21.04 17.30 6.88
CA CYS A 137 20.15 17.41 5.72
C CYS A 137 20.45 16.40 4.59
N ASN A 138 21.64 15.79 4.58
CA ASN A 138 22.05 14.74 3.66
C ASN A 138 21.94 13.33 4.28
N ARG A 139 21.30 13.23 5.46
CA ARG A 139 21.13 12.01 6.26
C ARG A 139 22.46 11.36 6.72
N ASN A 140 23.55 12.11 6.78
CA ASN A 140 24.77 11.62 7.44
C ASN A 140 24.56 11.63 8.95
N THR A 141 24.92 10.54 9.62
CA THR A 141 24.85 10.44 11.08
C THR A 141 25.89 11.36 11.73
N LEU A 142 25.41 12.33 12.51
CA LEU A 142 26.22 13.23 13.32
C LEU A 142 26.56 12.58 14.66
N ALA A 143 25.54 12.04 15.32
CA ALA A 143 25.66 11.44 16.65
C ALA A 143 24.62 10.33 16.81
N VAL A 144 24.98 9.29 17.55
CA VAL A 144 24.07 8.26 18.03
C VAL A 144 23.96 8.38 19.55
N ILE A 145 22.74 8.61 20.05
CA ILE A 145 22.52 8.89 21.47
C ILE A 145 21.47 7.91 22.03
N PRO A 146 21.80 7.13 23.07
CA PRO A 146 20.83 6.33 23.81
C PRO A 146 19.71 7.19 24.43
N LEU A 147 18.47 6.71 24.35
CA LEU A 147 17.31 7.48 24.83
C LEU A 147 17.34 7.71 26.35
N ASP A 148 17.97 6.82 27.12
CA ASP A 148 18.19 7.00 28.55
C ASP A 148 19.16 8.16 28.85
N GLN A 149 20.18 8.37 28.01
CA GLN A 149 21.06 9.53 28.09
C GLN A 149 20.33 10.82 27.72
N VAL A 150 19.44 10.80 26.72
CA VAL A 150 18.57 11.95 26.40
C VAL A 150 17.74 12.35 27.63
N ALA A 151 17.10 11.38 28.28
CA ALA A 151 16.34 11.61 29.50
C ALA A 151 17.21 12.10 30.67
N GLN A 152 18.41 11.53 30.82
CA GLN A 152 19.34 11.93 31.88
C GLN A 152 19.85 13.37 31.70
N ALA A 153 20.21 13.75 30.46
CA ALA A 153 20.68 15.10 30.14
C ALA A 153 19.64 16.18 30.50
N SER A 154 18.37 15.92 30.16
CA SER A 154 17.24 16.78 30.52
C SER A 154 17.08 16.88 32.05
N GLN A 155 17.04 15.74 32.76
CA GLN A 155 16.88 15.71 34.23
C GLN A 155 18.03 16.39 34.99
N GLU A 156 19.24 16.37 34.45
CA GLU A 156 20.41 17.01 35.04
C GLU A 156 20.53 18.51 34.73
N GLY A 157 19.55 19.08 34.00
CA GLY A 157 19.47 20.51 33.71
C GLY A 157 20.47 21.00 32.64
N ARG A 158 21.05 20.09 31.87
CA ARG A 158 21.91 20.39 30.71
C ARG A 158 21.48 19.52 29.53
N PRO A 159 20.35 19.83 28.90
CA PRO A 159 19.74 18.99 27.87
C PRO A 159 20.60 18.93 26.62
N ILE A 160 20.35 17.89 25.82
CA ILE A 160 20.74 17.85 24.41
C ILE A 160 19.76 18.73 23.65
N LEU A 161 20.28 19.70 22.91
CA LEU A 161 19.50 20.80 22.38
C LEU A 161 19.45 20.74 20.85
N LEU A 162 18.26 20.94 20.30
CA LEU A 162 18.02 21.29 18.91
C LEU A 162 17.98 22.82 18.83
N ALA A 163 19.14 23.43 18.60
CA ALA A 163 19.36 24.87 18.69
C ALA A 163 18.91 25.58 17.41
N TYR A 164 18.06 26.60 17.52
CA TYR A 164 17.64 27.45 16.40
C TYR A 164 18.38 28.81 16.36
N GLY A 165 19.14 29.15 17.41
CA GLY A 165 19.96 30.36 17.41
C GLY A 165 21.21 30.29 18.31
N VAL A 166 22.07 31.29 18.13
CA VAL A 166 23.39 31.40 18.79
C VAL A 166 23.67 32.83 19.26
N GLY A 167 24.47 32.96 20.31
CA GLY A 167 24.86 34.25 20.90
C GLY A 167 26.20 34.25 21.62
N LYS A 168 26.67 35.45 21.97
CA LYS A 168 27.90 35.66 22.73
C LYS A 168 27.68 35.42 24.22
N THR A 169 28.70 34.95 24.92
CA THR A 169 28.70 34.69 26.38
C THR A 169 28.49 35.96 27.22
N ASP A 170 28.76 37.14 26.67
CA ASP A 170 28.51 38.43 27.32
C ASP A 170 27.11 39.01 27.05
N GLY A 171 26.28 38.31 26.26
CA GLY A 171 24.93 38.72 25.89
C GLY A 171 24.85 39.93 24.98
N SER A 172 25.97 40.37 24.39
CA SER A 172 26.02 41.58 23.55
C SER A 172 25.45 41.39 22.14
N LEU A 173 25.30 40.15 21.69
CA LEU A 173 24.88 39.79 20.33
C LEU A 173 24.26 38.39 20.33
N ALA A 174 23.13 38.25 19.66
CA ALA A 174 22.44 37.00 19.37
C ALA A 174 21.81 37.05 17.98
N ALA A 175 21.65 35.89 17.34
CA ALA A 175 20.94 35.75 16.07
C ALA A 175 20.40 34.32 15.90
N PRO A 176 19.30 34.15 15.14
CA PRO A 176 18.88 32.84 14.62
C PRO A 176 19.92 32.27 13.66
N PHE A 177 19.92 30.95 13.45
CA PHE A 177 20.72 30.34 12.40
C PHE A 177 20.17 30.64 11.00
N VAL A 178 20.95 30.42 9.95
CA VAL A 178 20.52 30.65 8.57
C VAL A 178 21.02 29.56 7.65
N PHE A 179 20.36 29.35 6.51
CA PHE A 179 20.85 28.45 5.47
C PHE A 179 22.22 28.90 4.94
N ASP A 180 22.94 27.97 4.34
CA ASP A 180 24.10 28.33 3.53
C ASP A 180 23.70 29.18 2.33
N ALA A 181 24.63 30.02 1.88
CA ALA A 181 24.41 30.81 0.68
C ALA A 181 24.40 29.95 -0.58
N LYS A 182 23.75 30.47 -1.63
CA LYS A 182 23.67 29.81 -2.94
C LYS A 182 25.02 29.63 -3.64
N ALA A 183 26.05 30.38 -3.25
CA ALA A 183 27.36 30.35 -3.88
C ALA A 183 28.48 30.35 -2.84
N GLU A 184 29.56 29.63 -3.15
CA GLU A 184 30.76 29.54 -2.32
C GLU A 184 31.35 30.94 -2.04
N GLY A 185 31.48 31.30 -0.76
CA GLY A 185 32.00 32.60 -0.31
C GLY A 185 30.97 33.73 -0.28
N GLU A 186 29.69 33.44 -0.54
CA GLU A 186 28.57 34.34 -0.22
C GLU A 186 27.94 33.91 1.11
N HIS A 187 27.13 34.79 1.70
CA HIS A 187 26.36 34.50 2.93
C HIS A 187 24.87 34.76 2.69
N SER A 188 24.01 33.97 3.33
CA SER A 188 22.57 34.14 3.24
C SER A 188 22.10 35.41 3.97
N LEU A 189 20.86 35.84 3.67
CA LEU A 189 20.22 36.92 4.39
C LEU A 189 20.09 36.55 5.87
N GLY A 190 20.62 37.39 6.76
CA GLY A 190 20.61 37.18 8.22
C GLY A 190 21.93 36.64 8.78
N TYR A 191 22.95 36.39 7.94
CA TYR A 191 24.27 35.98 8.42
C TYR A 191 24.96 37.07 9.25
N VAL A 192 25.61 36.64 10.34
CA VAL A 192 26.36 37.45 11.30
C VAL A 192 27.75 36.84 11.50
N ASP A 193 28.76 37.46 10.89
CA ASP A 193 30.18 37.02 10.90
C ASP A 193 30.72 36.75 12.32
N GLU A 194 30.36 37.57 13.31
CA GLU A 194 30.83 37.35 14.68
C GLU A 194 30.18 36.16 15.40
N LEU A 195 29.08 35.63 14.89
CA LEU A 195 28.37 34.48 15.45
C LEU A 195 28.57 33.21 14.63
N ASP A 196 28.95 33.33 13.37
CA ASP A 196 29.09 32.22 12.42
C ASP A 196 27.82 31.36 12.38
N ASN A 197 26.69 32.03 12.13
CA ASN A 197 25.34 31.46 12.26
C ASN A 197 24.80 30.82 10.96
N GLU A 198 25.65 30.45 10.00
CA GLU A 198 25.26 29.68 8.79
C GLU A 198 25.17 28.16 9.06
N ASP A 199 25.28 27.25 8.09
CA ASP A 199 25.16 25.79 8.33
C ASP A 199 23.77 25.35 8.84
N GLY A 200 22.71 25.84 8.18
CA GLY A 200 21.33 25.40 8.35
C GLY A 200 20.59 26.00 9.56
N CYS A 201 19.25 25.98 9.52
CA CYS A 201 18.40 26.69 10.48
C CYS A 201 18.22 26.01 11.86
N LEU A 202 18.79 24.82 12.05
CA LEU A 202 18.73 24.04 13.30
C LEU A 202 20.04 23.29 13.49
N ARG A 203 20.65 23.34 14.68
CA ARG A 203 21.91 22.65 15.01
C ARG A 203 21.78 21.71 16.20
N LEU A 204 22.53 20.61 16.19
CA LEU A 204 22.65 19.70 17.34
C LEU A 204 23.70 20.23 18.32
N VAL A 205 23.29 20.53 19.56
CA VAL A 205 24.16 21.12 20.59
C VAL A 205 24.07 20.31 21.89
N TYR A 206 25.21 19.84 22.42
CA TYR A 206 25.25 19.13 23.70
C TYR A 206 26.66 19.16 24.31
N ASP A 207 26.78 18.66 25.54
CA ASP A 207 28.07 18.52 26.23
C ASP A 207 28.93 17.38 25.65
N LEU A 208 29.81 17.69 24.70
CA LEU A 208 30.69 16.71 24.03
C LEU A 208 31.60 15.92 24.98
N ASP A 209 31.99 16.51 26.12
CA ASP A 209 32.85 15.84 27.11
C ASP A 209 32.07 15.02 28.15
N ARG A 210 30.74 15.22 28.23
CA ARG A 210 29.88 14.57 29.23
C ARG A 210 29.15 13.37 28.66
N TRP A 211 28.72 13.47 27.41
CA TRP A 211 27.94 12.44 26.73
C TRP A 211 28.80 11.80 25.66
N GLU A 212 29.11 10.50 25.83
CA GLU A 212 29.76 9.70 24.79
C GLU A 212 28.73 9.44 23.68
N ALA A 213 28.90 10.10 22.54
CA ALA A 213 28.20 9.77 21.32
C ALA A 213 29.12 8.95 20.41
N GLU A 214 28.57 7.95 19.71
CA GLU A 214 29.31 7.30 18.63
C GLU A 214 29.37 8.27 17.43
N GLY A 215 30.59 8.66 17.01
CA GLY A 215 30.84 9.60 15.91
C GLY A 215 32.07 10.49 16.11
N ASP A 216 32.49 11.24 15.08
CA ASP A 216 33.56 12.27 15.18
C ASP A 216 32.98 13.68 15.35
N TYR A 217 31.87 13.81 16.09
CA TYR A 217 31.17 15.08 16.28
C TYR A 217 31.95 16.01 17.21
N LYS A 218 32.64 16.99 16.63
CA LYS A 218 33.53 17.93 17.34
C LYS A 218 33.12 19.39 17.21
N THR A 219 32.24 19.70 16.26
CA THR A 219 31.75 21.04 15.95
C THR A 219 30.25 20.95 15.77
N PHE A 220 29.50 21.86 16.37
CA PHE A 220 28.05 21.85 16.26
C PHE A 220 27.61 22.22 14.84
N SER A 221 26.75 21.39 14.24
CA SER A 221 26.36 21.45 12.83
C SER A 221 24.87 21.17 12.63
N ASN A 222 24.38 21.35 11.40
CA ASN A 222 22.97 21.19 11.03
C ASN A 222 22.40 19.83 11.40
N VAL A 223 21.20 19.80 11.98
CA VAL A 223 20.39 18.58 12.16
C VAL A 223 19.05 18.71 11.44
N ALA A 224 18.67 17.69 10.69
CA ALA A 224 17.43 17.65 9.89
C ALA A 224 16.60 16.38 10.10
N TYR A 225 17.18 15.30 10.66
CA TYR A 225 16.47 14.07 10.97
C TYR A 225 16.78 13.54 12.36
N LEU A 226 15.74 13.02 13.03
CA LEU A 226 15.82 12.20 14.23
C LEU A 226 15.41 10.77 13.83
N TYR A 227 16.36 9.89 13.58
CA TYR A 227 16.09 8.50 13.20
C TYR A 227 16.11 7.60 14.43
N VAL A 228 14.93 7.25 14.95
CA VAL A 228 14.77 6.46 16.18
C VAL A 228 14.84 4.97 15.85
N ARG A 229 15.72 4.25 16.53
CA ARG A 229 15.94 2.81 16.33
C ARG A 229 15.42 1.96 17.47
N GLU A 230 15.10 0.72 17.12
CA GLU A 230 14.81 -0.36 18.07
C GLU A 230 16.10 -0.97 18.61
N GLY A 231 16.01 -1.68 19.74
CA GLY A 231 17.16 -2.37 20.35
C GLY A 231 17.64 -3.60 19.58
N GLU A 232 16.72 -4.29 18.89
CA GLU A 232 17.01 -5.46 18.06
C GLU A 232 16.32 -5.24 16.70
N GLU A 233 17.06 -5.43 15.61
CA GLU A 233 16.54 -5.33 14.24
C GLU A 233 16.49 -6.74 13.64
N PRO A 234 15.43 -7.11 12.91
CA PRO A 234 15.25 -8.46 12.35
C PRO A 234 16.27 -8.77 11.25
N GLY A 235 16.90 -7.75 10.66
CA GLY A 235 17.71 -7.89 9.47
C GLY A 235 16.86 -7.82 8.21
N TYR A 236 17.49 -8.07 7.06
CA TYR A 236 16.84 -7.83 5.77
C TYR A 236 15.96 -9.00 5.28
N LYS A 237 16.17 -10.22 5.81
CA LYS A 237 15.61 -11.45 5.24
C LYS A 237 14.29 -11.87 5.90
N HIS A 238 13.50 -12.63 5.15
CA HIS A 238 12.22 -13.19 5.59
C HIS A 238 12.38 -14.50 6.38
N ASP A 239 13.18 -14.52 7.45
CA ASP A 239 13.53 -15.72 8.22
C ASP A 239 13.13 -15.71 9.71
N GLY A 240 12.65 -14.57 10.23
CA GLY A 240 12.20 -14.39 11.62
C GLY A 240 10.80 -13.79 11.71
N GLY A 241 10.06 -14.06 12.79
CA GLY A 241 8.73 -13.46 12.98
C GLY A 241 8.81 -11.93 13.17
N PRO A 242 7.86 -11.13 12.62
CA PRO A 242 6.67 -11.51 11.84
C PRO A 242 6.92 -11.80 10.34
N TYR A 243 8.14 -11.62 9.85
CA TYR A 243 8.51 -11.72 8.43
C TYR A 243 8.72 -13.15 7.89
N GLY A 244 8.75 -14.16 8.76
CA GLY A 244 8.97 -15.56 8.38
C GLY A 244 7.72 -16.30 7.92
N SER A 245 6.65 -15.59 7.52
CA SER A 245 5.43 -16.23 7.00
C SER A 245 5.68 -16.83 5.61
N ALA A 246 4.91 -17.88 5.27
CA ALA A 246 4.98 -18.49 3.94
C ALA A 246 4.58 -17.52 2.83
N ASP A 247 3.77 -16.50 3.13
CA ASP A 247 3.31 -15.52 2.15
C ASP A 247 4.47 -14.68 1.59
N TYR A 248 5.52 -14.44 2.38
CA TYR A 248 6.72 -13.76 1.90
C TYR A 248 7.71 -14.74 1.27
N GLY A 249 8.09 -15.79 2.00
CA GLY A 249 9.16 -16.70 1.58
C GLY A 249 8.84 -17.52 0.33
N GLU A 250 7.56 -17.87 0.13
CA GLU A 250 7.07 -18.62 -1.04
C GLU A 250 6.59 -17.72 -2.18
N TYR A 251 6.68 -16.39 -2.06
CA TYR A 251 6.37 -15.48 -3.15
C TYR A 251 7.31 -15.76 -4.34
N ILE A 252 6.74 -15.95 -5.53
CA ILE A 252 7.45 -16.42 -6.73
C ILE A 252 7.86 -15.25 -7.61
N LEU A 253 9.14 -15.23 -8.01
CA LEU A 253 9.65 -14.35 -9.06
C LEU A 253 10.03 -15.20 -10.27
N THR A 254 9.48 -14.83 -11.42
CA THR A 254 9.74 -15.47 -12.71
C THR A 254 10.77 -14.67 -13.50
N PHE A 255 11.83 -15.35 -13.97
CA PHE A 255 12.84 -14.80 -14.87
C PHE A 255 12.71 -15.45 -16.24
N ARG A 256 12.48 -14.68 -17.30
CA ARG A 256 12.37 -15.22 -18.67
C ARG A 256 12.85 -14.25 -19.74
N GLY A 257 12.74 -14.67 -20.99
CA GLY A 257 13.07 -13.88 -22.18
C GLY A 257 14.11 -14.57 -23.06
N ASP A 258 14.18 -14.15 -24.32
CA ASP A 258 15.03 -14.80 -25.31
C ASP A 258 16.54 -14.78 -24.96
N ALA A 259 16.98 -13.77 -24.22
CA ALA A 259 18.36 -13.67 -23.74
C ALA A 259 18.70 -14.65 -22.59
N LEU A 260 17.69 -15.17 -21.87
CA LEU A 260 17.87 -16.26 -20.89
C LEU A 260 17.70 -17.63 -21.53
N GLY A 261 16.86 -17.75 -22.56
CA GLY A 261 16.65 -19.02 -23.26
C GLY A 261 15.72 -20.02 -22.54
N ALA A 262 15.22 -19.65 -21.35
CA ALA A 262 14.31 -20.46 -20.53
C ALA A 262 13.49 -19.54 -19.60
N GLU A 263 12.50 -20.13 -18.93
CA GLU A 263 11.84 -19.53 -17.77
C GLU A 263 12.37 -20.19 -16.47
N LEU A 264 12.70 -19.39 -15.47
CA LEU A 264 13.13 -19.85 -14.14
C LEU A 264 12.24 -19.22 -13.06
N ASP A 265 11.60 -20.06 -12.27
CA ASP A 265 10.75 -19.63 -11.14
C ASP A 265 11.48 -19.85 -9.83
N LEU A 266 11.72 -18.77 -9.10
CA LEU A 266 12.44 -18.77 -7.82
C LEU A 266 11.60 -18.10 -6.75
N THR A 267 11.52 -18.70 -5.57
CA THR A 267 10.89 -18.05 -4.42
C THR A 267 11.81 -17.02 -3.79
N VAL A 268 11.25 -16.07 -3.03
CA VAL A 268 12.04 -15.10 -2.26
C VAL A 268 13.05 -15.79 -1.35
N SER A 269 12.65 -16.84 -0.62
CA SER A 269 13.59 -17.58 0.22
C SER A 269 14.74 -18.22 -0.58
N GLN A 270 14.50 -18.67 -1.82
CA GLN A 270 15.57 -19.18 -2.68
C GLN A 270 16.52 -18.07 -3.14
N LEU A 271 15.99 -16.89 -3.47
CA LEU A 271 16.78 -15.71 -3.86
C LEU A 271 17.62 -15.19 -2.68
N GLU A 272 17.02 -15.03 -1.49
CA GLU A 272 17.73 -14.64 -0.28
C GLU A 272 18.84 -15.63 0.08
N ALA A 273 18.61 -16.93 -0.15
CA ALA A 273 19.60 -17.97 0.08
C ALA A 273 20.81 -17.89 -0.86
N LEU A 274 20.80 -17.06 -1.91
CA LEU A 274 21.97 -16.78 -2.74
C LEU A 274 22.90 -15.71 -2.13
N VAL A 275 22.40 -14.91 -1.17
CA VAL A 275 23.20 -13.88 -0.51
C VAL A 275 24.01 -14.49 0.64
N ARG A 276 25.33 -14.27 0.59
CA ARG A 276 26.33 -14.69 1.58
C ARG A 276 26.93 -13.47 2.27
N TYR A 277 27.34 -13.65 3.51
CA TYR A 277 27.93 -12.58 4.31
C TYR A 277 29.37 -12.88 4.68
N ASP A 278 30.18 -11.82 4.78
CA ASP A 278 31.53 -11.86 5.30
C ASP A 278 31.55 -11.91 6.85
N GLU A 279 32.75 -11.88 7.45
CA GLU A 279 32.92 -11.91 8.90
C GLU A 279 32.31 -10.68 9.62
N ASN A 280 32.00 -9.60 8.89
CA ASN A 280 31.43 -8.36 9.40
C ASN A 280 29.90 -8.27 9.16
N GLY A 281 29.29 -9.31 8.58
CA GLY A 281 27.86 -9.31 8.26
C GLY A 281 27.50 -8.47 7.03
N GLN A 282 28.46 -8.13 6.17
CA GLN A 282 28.23 -7.47 4.88
C GLN A 282 28.13 -8.50 3.75
N PRO A 283 27.32 -8.25 2.69
CA PRO A 283 27.32 -9.13 1.53
C PRO A 283 28.73 -9.36 1.00
N GLN A 284 29.07 -10.63 0.73
CA GLN A 284 30.40 -11.04 0.30
C GLN A 284 30.79 -10.33 -1.01
N GLU A 285 31.95 -9.65 -1.00
CA GLU A 285 32.46 -8.94 -2.17
C GLU A 285 32.56 -9.88 -3.38
N GLY A 286 32.04 -9.44 -4.53
CA GLY A 286 32.01 -10.21 -5.77
C GLY A 286 30.93 -11.30 -5.85
N GLY A 287 30.15 -11.52 -4.78
CA GLY A 287 28.98 -12.39 -4.80
C GLY A 287 27.76 -11.75 -5.47
N LEU A 288 26.60 -12.41 -5.35
CA LEU A 288 25.32 -11.93 -5.90
C LEU A 288 24.66 -10.86 -5.03
N GLY A 289 24.96 -10.83 -3.73
CA GLY A 289 24.38 -9.87 -2.80
C GLY A 289 25.01 -8.49 -2.87
N TRP A 290 24.22 -7.46 -2.63
CA TRP A 290 24.65 -6.07 -2.51
C TRP A 290 23.88 -5.36 -1.40
N ARG A 291 24.57 -4.51 -0.63
CA ARG A 291 23.98 -3.66 0.40
C ARG A 291 24.64 -2.29 0.35
N ASP A 292 23.84 -1.23 0.20
CA ASP A 292 24.32 0.15 0.28
C ASP A 292 23.15 1.13 0.49
N SER A 293 23.46 2.38 0.81
CA SER A 293 22.52 3.49 0.90
C SER A 293 22.27 4.14 -0.46
N TYR A 294 21.02 4.19 -0.90
CA TYR A 294 20.63 4.80 -2.18
C TYR A 294 20.03 6.18 -1.94
N SER A 295 20.53 7.20 -2.65
CA SER A 295 19.87 8.50 -2.72
C SER A 295 18.68 8.41 -3.66
N LEU A 296 17.50 8.78 -3.16
CA LEU A 296 16.23 8.67 -3.88
C LEU A 296 15.56 10.04 -3.92
N ALA A 297 14.88 10.31 -5.03
CA ALA A 297 14.01 11.47 -5.14
C ALA A 297 12.64 11.06 -5.65
N ASN A 298 11.62 11.57 -4.98
CA ASN A 298 10.27 11.69 -5.53
C ASN A 298 10.14 13.06 -6.20
N ASN A 299 9.02 13.28 -6.90
CA ASN A 299 8.73 14.60 -7.49
C ASN A 299 8.65 15.74 -6.44
N ALA A 300 8.48 15.41 -5.16
CA ALA A 300 8.25 16.38 -4.08
C ALA A 300 9.38 16.45 -3.02
N TYR A 301 10.19 15.41 -2.83
CA TYR A 301 11.24 15.39 -1.78
C TYR A 301 12.32 14.34 -2.06
N TRP A 302 13.44 14.45 -1.34
CA TRP A 302 14.60 13.55 -1.41
C TRP A 302 14.72 12.74 -0.12
N TYR A 303 15.19 11.51 -0.22
CA TYR A 303 15.38 10.62 0.92
C TYR A 303 16.53 9.63 0.64
N VAL A 304 17.08 9.05 1.71
CA VAL A 304 18.15 8.05 1.65
C VAL A 304 17.74 6.87 2.52
N ASN A 305 17.82 5.68 1.95
CA ASN A 305 17.57 4.40 2.62
C ASN A 305 18.68 3.41 2.25
N GLU A 306 19.09 2.59 3.21
CA GLU A 306 19.93 1.41 2.98
C GLU A 306 19.05 0.28 2.45
N TYR A 307 19.47 -0.38 1.38
CA TYR A 307 18.76 -1.54 0.83
C TYR A 307 19.69 -2.73 0.78
N GLU A 308 19.12 -3.93 0.93
CA GLU A 308 19.79 -5.18 0.64
C GLU A 308 19.00 -6.00 -0.38
N GLY A 309 19.74 -6.62 -1.30
CA GLY A 309 19.16 -7.45 -2.35
C GLY A 309 20.22 -8.15 -3.19
N LEU A 310 19.80 -8.58 -4.37
CA LEU A 310 20.67 -9.16 -5.39
C LEU A 310 21.02 -8.12 -6.45
N ASP A 311 22.30 -8.01 -6.82
CA ASP A 311 22.75 -7.29 -8.01
C ASP A 311 22.08 -7.94 -9.24
N LEU A 312 21.15 -7.21 -9.87
CA LEU A 312 20.31 -7.75 -10.93
C LEU A 312 21.14 -8.23 -12.12
N TYR A 313 22.21 -7.52 -12.50
CA TYR A 313 23.04 -7.93 -13.63
C TYR A 313 23.74 -9.26 -13.35
N ARG A 314 24.32 -9.40 -12.15
CA ARG A 314 25.01 -10.64 -11.75
C ARG A 314 24.03 -11.79 -11.60
N LEU A 315 22.85 -11.54 -11.04
CA LEU A 315 21.79 -12.52 -10.93
C LEU A 315 21.37 -13.02 -12.32
N LEU A 316 21.12 -12.13 -13.28
CA LEU A 316 20.75 -12.53 -14.64
C LEU A 316 21.85 -13.36 -15.32
N CYS A 317 23.13 -12.98 -15.16
CA CYS A 317 24.25 -13.80 -15.64
C CYS A 317 24.29 -15.18 -14.96
N TYR A 318 24.05 -15.25 -13.64
CA TYR A 318 23.95 -16.50 -12.89
C TYR A 318 22.84 -17.42 -13.43
N LEU A 319 21.71 -16.84 -13.83
CA LEU A 319 20.56 -17.55 -14.39
C LEU A 319 20.74 -17.95 -15.86
N GLY A 320 21.83 -17.53 -16.52
CA GLY A 320 22.19 -17.96 -17.87
C GLY A 320 22.17 -16.88 -18.94
N MET A 321 21.99 -15.61 -18.59
CA MET A 321 22.17 -14.50 -19.53
C MET A 321 23.65 -14.36 -19.90
N ASP A 322 23.96 -14.23 -21.19
CA ASP A 322 25.31 -13.87 -21.64
C ASP A 322 25.73 -12.51 -21.07
N SER A 323 27.00 -12.38 -20.67
CA SER A 323 27.51 -11.10 -20.17
C SER A 323 27.49 -10.02 -21.25
N ALA A 324 27.48 -8.74 -20.85
CA ALA A 324 27.54 -7.62 -21.79
C ALA A 324 28.80 -7.64 -22.69
N GLU A 325 29.89 -8.27 -22.23
CA GLU A 325 31.10 -8.50 -23.03
C GLU A 325 30.84 -9.56 -24.12
N GLU A 326 30.17 -10.66 -23.77
CA GLU A 326 29.85 -11.77 -24.69
C GLU A 326 28.82 -11.38 -25.75
N LEU A 327 27.74 -10.70 -25.36
CA LEU A 327 26.77 -10.10 -26.28
C LEU A 327 27.44 -9.04 -27.19
N GLY A 328 28.43 -8.35 -26.64
CA GLY A 328 29.06 -7.21 -27.29
C GLY A 328 28.16 -5.98 -27.33
N ARG A 329 28.80 -4.83 -27.56
CA ARG A 329 28.18 -3.51 -27.38
C ARG A 329 26.91 -3.24 -28.18
N ALA A 330 26.77 -3.83 -29.37
CA ALA A 330 25.63 -3.55 -30.23
C ALA A 330 24.35 -4.21 -29.69
N GLU A 331 24.46 -5.45 -29.24
CA GLU A 331 23.35 -6.27 -28.76
C GLU A 331 22.99 -5.93 -27.31
N SER A 332 23.99 -5.78 -26.42
CA SER A 332 23.73 -5.42 -25.01
C SER A 332 23.02 -4.07 -24.82
N ARG A 333 23.05 -3.17 -25.81
CA ARG A 333 22.30 -1.91 -25.83
C ARG A 333 20.83 -2.06 -26.18
N THR A 334 20.49 -3.11 -26.91
CA THR A 334 19.15 -3.35 -27.44
C THR A 334 18.43 -4.47 -26.71
N THR A 335 19.14 -5.35 -26.00
CA THR A 335 18.55 -6.28 -25.05
C THR A 335 18.09 -5.51 -23.82
N ILE A 336 16.77 -5.35 -23.67
CA ILE A 336 16.14 -4.57 -22.60
C ILE A 336 15.61 -5.51 -21.53
N VAL A 337 15.88 -5.19 -20.27
CA VAL A 337 15.31 -5.81 -19.08
C VAL A 337 14.10 -5.01 -18.65
N THR A 338 12.95 -5.66 -18.61
CA THR A 338 11.65 -5.10 -18.20
C THR A 338 11.10 -5.83 -16.99
N PHE A 339 10.22 -5.15 -16.26
CA PHE A 339 9.66 -5.67 -15.00
C PHE A 339 8.14 -5.69 -15.08
N GLN A 340 7.53 -6.73 -14.54
CA GLN A 340 6.08 -6.83 -14.35
C GLN A 340 5.77 -6.97 -12.87
N ALA A 341 4.77 -6.22 -12.40
CA ALA A 341 4.24 -6.36 -11.05
C ALA A 341 3.24 -7.52 -10.96
N ALA A 342 2.87 -7.92 -9.75
CA ALA A 342 1.92 -9.00 -9.48
C ALA A 342 0.53 -8.77 -10.12
N ASP A 343 0.11 -7.52 -10.33
CA ASP A 343 -1.14 -7.14 -11.01
C ASP A 343 -1.06 -7.27 -12.55
N GLY A 344 0.07 -7.71 -13.09
CA GLY A 344 0.30 -7.85 -14.52
C GLY A 344 0.68 -6.54 -15.23
N ARG A 345 0.81 -5.41 -14.53
CA ARG A 345 1.26 -4.17 -15.15
C ARG A 345 2.77 -4.16 -15.36
N LEU A 346 3.18 -3.73 -16.55
CA LEU A 346 4.60 -3.48 -16.86
C LEU A 346 5.05 -2.17 -16.22
N SER A 347 6.25 -2.19 -15.64
CA SER A 347 6.91 -1.00 -15.15
C SER A 347 7.24 -0.04 -16.31
N PRO A 348 7.07 1.28 -16.12
CA PRO A 348 7.56 2.26 -17.08
C PRO A 348 9.10 2.32 -17.13
N GLU A 349 9.79 1.85 -16.09
CA GLU A 349 11.25 1.77 -16.06
C GLU A 349 11.77 0.45 -16.63
N SER A 350 12.85 0.56 -17.40
CA SER A 350 13.54 -0.57 -18.00
C SER A 350 15.01 -0.23 -18.22
N PHE A 351 15.86 -1.25 -18.30
CA PHE A 351 17.31 -1.06 -18.43
C PHE A 351 17.88 -1.94 -19.52
N SER A 352 18.82 -1.42 -20.32
CA SER A 352 19.58 -2.28 -21.22
C SER A 352 20.60 -3.12 -20.44
N VAL A 353 20.98 -4.28 -20.98
CA VAL A 353 22.03 -5.11 -20.39
C VAL A 353 23.36 -4.33 -20.27
N GLU A 354 23.68 -3.45 -21.24
CA GLU A 354 24.86 -2.56 -21.13
C GLU A 354 24.75 -1.63 -19.90
N ALA A 355 23.59 -1.03 -19.65
CA ALA A 355 23.40 -0.14 -18.50
C ALA A 355 23.53 -0.92 -17.18
N LEU A 356 22.91 -2.09 -17.08
CA LEU A 356 23.02 -2.95 -15.90
C LEU A 356 24.45 -3.42 -15.63
N SER A 357 25.24 -3.67 -16.69
CA SER A 357 26.64 -4.08 -16.56
C SER A 357 27.60 -2.97 -16.09
N TYR A 358 27.13 -1.71 -16.07
CA TYR A 358 27.94 -0.54 -15.73
C TYR A 358 27.32 0.22 -14.56
N PRO A 359 27.47 -0.28 -13.31
CA PRO A 359 26.84 0.32 -12.14
C PRO A 359 27.32 1.76 -11.87
N ASP A 360 28.48 2.17 -12.38
CA ASP A 360 28.97 3.55 -12.33
C ASP A 360 28.03 4.57 -13.03
N ALA A 361 27.11 4.11 -13.90
CA ALA A 361 26.08 4.95 -14.50
C ALA A 361 25.02 5.42 -13.48
N PHE A 362 24.94 4.76 -12.34
CA PHE A 362 24.01 5.05 -11.27
C PHE A 362 24.77 5.61 -10.08
N GLY A 363 24.37 6.80 -9.66
CA GLY A 363 25.06 7.58 -8.66
C GLY A 363 24.23 7.86 -7.43
N PHE A 364 24.95 8.23 -6.38
CA PHE A 364 24.45 8.85 -5.17
C PHE A 364 24.64 10.36 -5.25
N TYR A 365 23.56 11.11 -5.12
CA TYR A 365 23.57 12.57 -5.14
C TYR A 365 23.12 13.12 -3.81
N ASN A 366 23.80 14.16 -3.34
CA ASN A 366 23.30 14.98 -2.25
C ASN A 366 22.43 16.10 -2.82
N LYS A 367 21.29 16.38 -2.18
CA LYS A 367 20.47 17.53 -2.57
C LYS A 367 21.25 18.80 -2.26
N ASN A 368 21.41 19.67 -3.25
CA ASN A 368 22.11 20.92 -3.06
C ASN A 368 21.24 21.91 -2.26
N ALA A 369 21.79 22.57 -1.24
CA ALA A 369 21.06 23.57 -0.45
C ALA A 369 20.57 24.76 -1.29
N ALA A 370 21.22 25.03 -2.43
CA ALA A 370 20.79 26.06 -3.38
C ALA A 370 19.60 25.63 -4.25
N ASP A 371 19.16 24.36 -4.18
CA ASP A 371 18.02 23.82 -4.92
C ASP A 371 16.69 24.00 -4.15
N PRO A 372 15.85 24.99 -4.55
CA PRO A 372 14.58 25.24 -3.89
C PRO A 372 13.50 24.21 -4.27
N GLY A 373 13.77 23.27 -5.18
CA GLY A 373 12.79 22.27 -5.63
C GLY A 373 11.77 22.79 -6.67
N ASP A 374 11.99 23.99 -7.22
CA ASP A 374 11.14 24.61 -8.26
C ASP A 374 11.64 24.34 -9.70
N GLY A 375 12.68 23.52 -9.84
CA GLY A 375 13.33 23.20 -11.12
C GLY A 375 14.27 24.29 -11.67
N SER A 376 14.52 25.38 -10.94
CA SER A 376 15.43 26.47 -11.37
C SER A 376 16.92 26.18 -11.14
N TYR A 377 17.25 25.24 -10.25
CA TYR A 377 18.62 24.87 -9.96
C TYR A 377 19.27 24.11 -11.12
N VAL A 378 20.53 24.44 -11.41
CA VAL A 378 21.33 23.77 -12.45
C VAL A 378 22.40 22.94 -11.76
N PRO A 379 22.26 21.59 -11.75
CA PRO A 379 23.20 20.71 -11.07
C PRO A 379 24.61 20.77 -11.65
N THR A 380 25.60 20.52 -10.80
CA THR A 380 27.02 20.42 -11.15
C THR A 380 27.58 19.04 -10.80
N ASN A 381 28.77 18.73 -11.30
CA ASN A 381 29.45 17.48 -10.96
C ASN A 381 29.80 17.35 -9.47
N ALA A 382 29.76 18.44 -8.69
CA ALA A 382 29.99 18.39 -7.25
C ALA A 382 28.78 17.81 -6.49
N ASP A 383 27.58 17.79 -7.10
CA ASP A 383 26.37 17.24 -6.48
C ASP A 383 26.36 15.70 -6.52
N LEU A 384 27.17 15.08 -7.39
CA LEU A 384 27.41 13.64 -7.45
C LEU A 384 28.48 13.26 -6.42
N VAL A 385 28.09 12.46 -5.43
CA VAL A 385 28.94 12.06 -4.30
C VAL A 385 29.69 10.78 -4.63
N ASP A 386 28.97 9.78 -5.14
CA ASP A 386 29.52 8.46 -5.44
C ASP A 386 28.79 7.79 -6.61
N THR A 387 29.41 6.76 -7.17
CA THR A 387 28.89 5.95 -8.29
C THR A 387 29.11 4.47 -8.02
N GLY A 388 28.45 3.60 -8.78
CA GLY A 388 28.63 2.16 -8.63
C GLY A 388 27.45 1.47 -7.95
N TYR A 389 26.26 2.05 -8.03
CA TYR A 389 25.03 1.55 -7.42
C TYR A 389 24.28 0.62 -8.40
N PRO A 390 24.41 -0.71 -8.31
CA PRO A 390 23.72 -1.59 -9.24
C PRO A 390 22.20 -1.43 -9.15
N VAL A 391 21.48 -1.81 -10.22
CA VAL A 391 20.05 -2.04 -10.10
C VAL A 391 19.86 -3.27 -9.22
N LEU A 392 19.13 -3.10 -8.12
CA LEU A 392 18.99 -4.05 -7.04
C LEU A 392 17.61 -4.68 -7.07
N LEU A 393 17.58 -6.01 -7.03
CA LEU A 393 16.37 -6.75 -6.69
C LEU A 393 16.34 -6.91 -5.16
N ALA A 394 15.70 -5.96 -4.49
CA ALA A 394 15.76 -5.74 -3.05
C ALA A 394 14.67 -6.51 -2.30
N TYR A 395 15.06 -7.19 -1.21
CA TYR A 395 14.15 -7.90 -0.30
C TYR A 395 13.98 -7.20 1.06
N GLY A 396 14.79 -6.16 1.34
CA GLY A 396 14.61 -5.37 2.55
C GLY A 396 15.19 -3.97 2.47
N VAL A 397 14.80 -3.15 3.44
CA VAL A 397 15.12 -1.73 3.57
C VAL A 397 15.45 -1.40 5.03
N ASN A 398 16.51 -0.63 5.25
CA ASN A 398 16.95 -0.15 6.54
C ASN A 398 17.02 -1.23 7.64
N ARG A 399 17.43 -2.45 7.27
CA ARG A 399 17.53 -3.67 8.12
C ARG A 399 16.20 -4.30 8.53
N TYR A 400 15.16 -4.08 7.74
CA TYR A 400 13.87 -4.74 7.87
C TYR A 400 13.48 -5.38 6.53
N PRO A 401 12.83 -6.55 6.53
CA PRO A 401 12.30 -7.14 5.31
C PRO A 401 11.11 -6.33 4.77
N TYR A 402 10.81 -6.47 3.49
CA TYR A 402 9.61 -5.88 2.92
C TYR A 402 8.35 -6.69 3.26
N THR A 403 7.28 -6.04 3.66
CA THR A 403 5.95 -6.65 3.72
C THR A 403 5.23 -6.51 2.37
N VAL A 404 4.19 -7.31 2.15
CA VAL A 404 3.35 -7.20 0.95
C VAL A 404 2.50 -5.96 1.12
N ASP A 405 1.73 -5.91 2.21
CA ASP A 405 0.74 -4.87 2.45
C ASP A 405 0.99 -4.10 3.74
N ARG A 406 0.28 -2.97 3.88
CA ARG A 406 0.34 -2.12 5.07
C ARG A 406 -0.44 -2.70 6.26
N GLY A 407 -1.28 -3.70 6.01
CA GLY A 407 -2.00 -4.44 7.05
C GLY A 407 -1.18 -5.56 7.70
N ASP A 408 0.00 -5.87 7.15
CA ASP A 408 0.87 -6.93 7.64
C ASP A 408 1.44 -6.58 9.03
N GLU A 409 1.53 -7.57 9.92
CA GLU A 409 2.05 -7.38 11.28
C GLU A 409 3.48 -6.80 11.31
N GLY A 410 4.29 -7.10 10.28
CA GLY A 410 5.65 -6.57 10.12
C GLY A 410 5.73 -5.19 9.47
N TYR A 411 4.60 -4.55 9.14
CA TYR A 411 4.62 -3.25 8.49
C TYR A 411 5.01 -2.15 9.49
N LEU A 412 6.02 -1.38 9.13
CA LEU A 412 6.51 -0.23 9.89
C LEU A 412 6.34 1.04 9.05
N SER A 413 5.33 1.84 9.40
CA SER A 413 5.05 3.11 8.71
C SER A 413 6.26 4.05 8.69
N GLY A 414 7.03 4.10 9.79
CA GLY A 414 8.28 4.87 9.88
C GLY A 414 9.38 4.46 8.90
N LEU A 415 9.28 3.29 8.25
CA LEU A 415 10.19 2.78 7.23
C LEU A 415 9.58 2.69 5.83
N ALA A 416 8.25 2.70 5.73
CA ALA A 416 7.50 2.43 4.49
C ALA A 416 7.94 1.12 3.80
N ASN A 417 8.15 0.06 4.59
CA ASN A 417 8.61 -1.25 4.13
C ASN A 417 7.50 -2.13 3.53
N SER A 418 6.38 -1.58 3.03
CA SER A 418 5.36 -2.36 2.31
C SER A 418 5.77 -2.60 0.85
N GLY A 419 4.86 -3.07 -0.02
CA GLY A 419 5.05 -3.14 -1.47
C GLY A 419 6.10 -4.13 -1.96
N GLY A 420 6.42 -5.14 -1.14
CA GLY A 420 7.28 -6.27 -1.45
C GLY A 420 6.50 -7.56 -1.67
N PRO A 421 7.08 -8.73 -1.32
CA PRO A 421 8.33 -8.93 -0.57
C PRO A 421 9.60 -8.61 -1.38
N MET A 422 9.47 -8.33 -2.69
CA MET A 422 10.57 -7.90 -3.56
C MET A 422 10.27 -6.59 -4.28
N ARG A 423 11.27 -5.71 -4.36
CA ARG A 423 11.24 -4.47 -5.13
C ARG A 423 12.44 -4.34 -6.06
N VAL A 424 12.32 -3.55 -7.13
CA VAL A 424 13.46 -3.10 -7.92
C VAL A 424 13.85 -1.68 -7.51
N VAL A 425 15.07 -1.52 -7.01
CA VAL A 425 15.64 -0.26 -6.52
C VAL A 425 16.89 0.07 -7.32
N PHE A 426 17.12 1.34 -7.64
CA PHE A 426 18.28 1.75 -8.43
C PHE A 426 18.73 3.17 -8.10
N GLY A 427 20.03 3.43 -8.28
CA GLY A 427 20.62 4.75 -8.07
C GLY A 427 20.16 5.78 -9.12
N LYS A 428 20.56 7.03 -8.94
CA LYS A 428 20.17 8.11 -9.86
C LYS A 428 21.11 8.16 -11.04
N THR A 429 20.57 8.14 -12.25
CA THR A 429 21.38 8.37 -13.47
C THR A 429 21.75 9.85 -13.67
N GLN A 430 21.01 10.76 -13.01
CA GLN A 430 21.27 12.20 -12.97
C GLN A 430 20.59 12.82 -11.74
N TYR A 431 21.03 14.00 -11.32
CA TYR A 431 20.52 14.71 -10.13
C TYR A 431 18.98 14.83 -10.10
N ASN A 432 18.33 15.22 -11.20
CA ASN A 432 16.87 15.39 -11.24
C ASN A 432 16.08 14.09 -11.56
N HIS A 433 16.73 12.92 -11.57
CA HIS A 433 16.02 11.66 -11.81
C HIS A 433 15.15 11.30 -10.59
N ALA A 434 13.83 11.25 -10.78
CA ALA A 434 12.85 10.83 -9.78
C ALA A 434 12.81 9.29 -9.55
N ASN A 435 13.98 8.69 -9.31
CA ASN A 435 14.13 7.25 -9.15
C ASN A 435 13.36 6.66 -7.95
N GLY A 436 13.04 7.46 -6.92
CA GLY A 436 12.25 7.01 -5.78
C GLY A 436 10.81 6.67 -6.15
N SER A 437 10.20 7.48 -7.01
CA SER A 437 8.81 7.27 -7.48
C SER A 437 8.71 6.15 -8.52
N ASN A 438 9.84 5.76 -9.09
CA ASN A 438 9.92 4.79 -10.18
C ASN A 438 10.50 3.44 -9.74
N GLN A 439 10.61 3.20 -8.43
CA GLN A 439 10.88 1.86 -7.90
C GLN A 439 9.75 0.92 -8.29
N VAL A 440 10.09 -0.31 -8.67
CA VAL A 440 9.07 -1.31 -9.00
C VAL A 440 8.68 -2.03 -7.73
N GLN A 441 7.42 -1.92 -7.34
CA GLN A 441 6.83 -2.60 -6.19
C GLN A 441 6.13 -3.89 -6.65
N TYR A 442 5.97 -4.85 -5.74
CA TYR A 442 5.29 -6.12 -6.01
C TYR A 442 5.84 -6.85 -7.24
N VAL A 443 7.17 -6.83 -7.43
CA VAL A 443 7.80 -7.37 -8.63
C VAL A 443 7.53 -8.86 -8.69
N SER A 444 6.95 -9.34 -9.79
CA SER A 444 6.64 -10.76 -10.00
C SER A 444 7.40 -11.34 -11.19
N GLN A 445 7.76 -10.53 -12.19
CA GLN A 445 8.49 -11.01 -13.36
C GLN A 445 9.61 -10.07 -13.79
N VAL A 446 10.72 -10.66 -14.22
CA VAL A 446 11.85 -10.00 -14.87
C VAL A 446 12.02 -10.61 -16.27
N ILE A 447 11.82 -9.79 -17.30
CA ILE A 447 11.86 -10.23 -18.70
C ILE A 447 13.09 -9.61 -19.37
N VAL A 448 13.97 -10.45 -19.94
CA VAL A 448 15.26 -10.06 -20.53
C VAL A 448 15.23 -10.26 -22.05
N GLY A 449 15.18 -9.16 -22.79
CA GLY A 449 15.06 -9.17 -24.25
C GLY A 449 13.61 -9.29 -24.69
N GLU A 450 13.36 -10.10 -25.71
CA GLU A 450 12.00 -10.38 -26.21
C GLU A 450 11.29 -11.35 -25.27
N ASP A 451 10.01 -11.09 -24.99
CA ASP A 451 9.21 -11.95 -24.13
C ASP A 451 8.88 -13.27 -24.84
N VAL A 452 9.33 -14.39 -24.26
CA VAL A 452 9.13 -15.75 -24.78
C VAL A 452 8.54 -16.62 -23.69
N LEU A 453 7.38 -17.21 -23.99
CA LEU A 453 6.62 -18.07 -23.08
C LEU A 453 7.11 -19.53 -23.11
N TYR A 454 8.28 -19.76 -22.51
CA TYR A 454 8.95 -21.07 -22.48
C TYR A 454 8.15 -22.17 -21.78
N GLN A 455 7.30 -21.81 -20.83
CA GLN A 455 6.47 -22.71 -20.03
C GLN A 455 5.27 -23.30 -20.79
N THR A 456 5.02 -22.86 -22.03
CA THR A 456 3.87 -23.31 -22.84
C THR A 456 4.28 -24.24 -23.98
N HIS A 457 3.41 -25.13 -24.41
CA HIS A 457 3.61 -25.98 -25.58
C HIS A 457 3.36 -25.20 -26.87
N LEU A 458 2.30 -24.38 -26.92
CA LEU A 458 1.88 -23.66 -28.11
C LEU A 458 2.89 -22.59 -28.54
N TYR A 459 3.44 -21.84 -27.58
CA TYR A 459 4.36 -20.74 -27.83
C TYR A 459 5.83 -21.11 -27.65
N SER A 460 6.14 -22.29 -27.11
CA SER A 460 7.54 -22.73 -26.99
C SER A 460 8.23 -22.82 -28.33
N ASN A 461 9.53 -22.47 -28.31
CA ASN A 461 10.44 -22.61 -29.44
C ASN A 461 10.95 -24.04 -29.63
N ASP A 462 10.74 -24.93 -28.65
CA ASP A 462 11.08 -26.34 -28.74
C ASP A 462 10.05 -27.09 -29.62
N PRO A 463 10.46 -27.66 -30.77
CA PRO A 463 9.55 -28.39 -31.65
C PRO A 463 8.94 -29.64 -31.01
N ASP A 464 9.63 -30.26 -30.05
CA ASP A 464 9.18 -31.48 -29.39
C ASP A 464 8.06 -31.15 -28.39
N CYS A 465 8.23 -30.09 -27.59
CA CYS A 465 7.15 -29.57 -26.75
C CYS A 465 5.97 -29.08 -27.60
N ARG A 466 6.22 -28.40 -28.72
CA ARG A 466 5.16 -27.91 -29.61
C ARG A 466 4.34 -29.04 -30.23
N ALA A 467 4.92 -30.22 -30.42
CA ALA A 467 4.18 -31.38 -30.91
C ALA A 467 3.08 -31.82 -29.92
N LEU A 468 3.28 -31.59 -28.62
CA LEU A 468 2.30 -31.89 -27.57
C LEU A 468 1.16 -30.87 -27.50
N ALA A 469 1.30 -29.69 -28.11
CA ALA A 469 0.25 -28.67 -28.13
C ALA A 469 -1.06 -29.17 -28.77
N GLU A 470 -0.98 -30.17 -29.65
CA GLU A 470 -2.12 -30.80 -30.35
C GLU A 470 -2.72 -32.00 -29.59
N GLU A 471 -2.09 -32.47 -28.50
CA GLU A 471 -2.68 -33.47 -27.62
C GLU A 471 -3.95 -32.92 -26.99
N SER A 472 -4.90 -33.79 -26.63
CA SER A 472 -6.25 -33.35 -26.28
C SER A 472 -6.77 -33.90 -24.97
N VAL A 473 -7.49 -33.05 -24.23
CA VAL A 473 -8.33 -33.42 -23.09
C VAL A 473 -9.81 -33.33 -23.47
N ARG A 474 -10.56 -34.37 -23.15
CA ARG A 474 -12.02 -34.42 -23.32
C ARG A 474 -12.70 -33.90 -22.05
N LEU A 475 -13.47 -32.83 -22.17
CA LEU A 475 -14.37 -32.34 -21.14
C LEU A 475 -15.80 -32.77 -21.48
N GLU A 476 -16.39 -33.59 -20.64
CA GLU A 476 -17.76 -34.09 -20.79
C GLU A 476 -18.59 -33.68 -19.57
N VAL A 477 -19.78 -33.14 -19.80
CA VAL A 477 -20.75 -32.82 -18.76
C VAL A 477 -22.00 -33.63 -19.04
N VAL A 478 -22.45 -34.40 -18.05
CA VAL A 478 -23.68 -35.19 -18.10
C VAL A 478 -24.61 -34.77 -16.97
N ASP A 479 -25.91 -35.01 -17.15
CA ASP A 479 -26.86 -34.98 -16.02
C ASP A 479 -26.85 -36.30 -15.23
N GLU A 480 -27.60 -36.34 -14.12
CA GLU A 480 -27.78 -37.52 -13.27
C GLU A 480 -28.29 -38.76 -14.04
N ALA A 481 -29.04 -38.57 -15.14
CA ALA A 481 -29.52 -39.66 -15.99
C ALA A 481 -28.46 -40.16 -16.99
N GLY A 482 -27.26 -39.57 -16.98
CA GLY A 482 -26.16 -39.84 -17.89
C GLY A 482 -26.36 -39.27 -19.29
N LYS A 483 -27.31 -38.35 -19.48
CA LYS A 483 -27.50 -37.65 -20.75
C LYS A 483 -26.44 -36.56 -20.85
N GLN A 484 -25.73 -36.57 -21.97
CA GLN A 484 -24.72 -35.57 -22.30
C GLN A 484 -25.34 -34.18 -22.48
N LEU A 485 -24.89 -33.25 -21.64
CA LEU A 485 -25.25 -31.82 -21.67
C LEU A 485 -24.23 -31.03 -22.48
N LEU A 486 -22.95 -31.33 -22.29
CA LEU A 486 -21.84 -30.69 -22.98
C LEU A 486 -20.77 -31.73 -23.30
N GLU A 487 -20.13 -31.59 -24.45
CA GLU A 487 -18.87 -32.26 -24.73
C GLU A 487 -17.97 -31.30 -25.50
N ARG A 488 -16.77 -31.10 -24.99
CA ARG A 488 -15.72 -30.32 -25.63
C ARG A 488 -14.45 -31.15 -25.65
N THR A 489 -13.68 -30.99 -26.71
CA THR A 489 -12.31 -31.49 -26.77
C THR A 489 -11.43 -30.26 -26.90
N LEU A 490 -10.54 -30.10 -25.93
CA LEU A 490 -9.55 -29.04 -25.88
C LEU A 490 -8.20 -29.63 -26.23
N THR A 491 -7.47 -28.99 -27.13
CA THR A 491 -6.05 -29.23 -27.28
C THR A 491 -5.27 -28.58 -26.12
N VAL A 492 -4.08 -29.06 -25.81
CA VAL A 492 -3.21 -28.44 -24.80
C VAL A 492 -2.97 -26.96 -25.12
N GLY A 493 -2.70 -26.62 -26.39
CA GLY A 493 -2.55 -25.24 -26.81
C GLY A 493 -3.82 -24.40 -26.64
N GLN A 494 -5.02 -25.00 -26.71
CA GLN A 494 -6.26 -24.29 -26.37
C GLN A 494 -6.42 -24.06 -24.86
N VAL A 495 -5.92 -24.96 -24.00
CA VAL A 495 -5.88 -24.75 -22.55
C VAL A 495 -4.94 -23.59 -22.23
N GLU A 496 -3.75 -23.54 -22.82
CA GLU A 496 -2.79 -22.45 -22.63
C GLU A 496 -3.33 -21.10 -23.11
N ASN A 497 -4.09 -21.10 -24.20
CA ASN A 497 -4.78 -19.91 -24.69
C ASN A 497 -5.89 -19.39 -23.78
N LEU A 498 -6.30 -20.12 -22.73
CA LEU A 498 -7.16 -19.55 -21.69
C LEU A 498 -6.40 -18.58 -20.79
N VAL A 499 -5.09 -18.72 -20.69
CA VAL A 499 -4.20 -17.83 -19.92
C VAL A 499 -3.54 -16.79 -20.83
N TYR A 500 -2.94 -17.25 -21.92
CA TYR A 500 -2.06 -16.44 -22.79
C TYR A 500 -2.69 -15.99 -24.11
N GLY A 501 -3.95 -16.35 -24.36
CA GLY A 501 -4.66 -15.97 -25.58
C GLY A 501 -4.97 -14.46 -25.64
N GLU A 502 -5.17 -13.94 -26.86
CA GLU A 502 -5.59 -12.55 -27.03
C GLU A 502 -6.97 -12.31 -26.42
N GLY A 503 -7.09 -11.33 -25.53
CA GLY A 503 -8.36 -10.93 -24.90
C GLY A 503 -8.83 -11.83 -23.75
N THR A 504 -7.95 -12.66 -23.18
CA THR A 504 -8.25 -13.47 -21.99
C THR A 504 -8.32 -12.63 -20.72
N ASP A 505 -9.17 -13.05 -19.79
CA ASP A 505 -9.10 -12.60 -18.41
C ASP A 505 -8.03 -13.41 -17.66
N ARG A 506 -6.78 -13.00 -17.85
CA ARG A 506 -5.63 -13.71 -17.26
C ARG A 506 -5.71 -13.74 -15.74
N THR A 507 -6.21 -12.68 -15.11
CA THR A 507 -6.27 -12.54 -13.65
C THR A 507 -7.16 -13.62 -13.04
N SER A 508 -8.31 -13.91 -13.65
CA SER A 508 -9.22 -14.97 -13.18
C SER A 508 -8.82 -16.38 -13.64
N ALA A 509 -8.19 -16.51 -14.81
CA ALA A 509 -7.86 -17.80 -15.39
C ALA A 509 -6.56 -18.41 -14.85
N SER A 510 -5.52 -17.59 -14.67
CA SER A 510 -4.15 -18.03 -14.43
C SER A 510 -3.94 -18.45 -12.98
N VAL A 511 -3.32 -19.60 -12.78
CA VAL A 511 -2.78 -20.00 -11.48
C VAL A 511 -1.30 -20.34 -11.64
N LYS A 512 -0.46 -19.73 -10.81
CA LYS A 512 0.96 -20.06 -10.69
C LYS A 512 1.34 -20.08 -9.22
N ASP A 513 1.61 -21.26 -8.69
CA ASP A 513 1.92 -21.41 -7.26
C ASP A 513 2.73 -22.69 -7.02
N ARG A 514 3.18 -22.88 -5.78
CA ARG A 514 4.04 -23.98 -5.36
C ARG A 514 3.24 -25.08 -4.67
N TYR A 515 3.05 -26.20 -5.36
CA TYR A 515 2.23 -27.32 -4.89
C TYR A 515 3.10 -28.44 -4.31
N GLN A 516 2.59 -29.02 -3.22
CA GLN A 516 3.20 -30.18 -2.57
C GLN A 516 3.18 -31.40 -3.50
N ARG A 517 4.29 -32.15 -3.53
CA ARG A 517 4.35 -33.44 -4.23
C ARG A 517 3.64 -34.53 -3.41
N PRO A 518 2.60 -35.21 -3.92
CA PRO A 518 1.92 -36.25 -3.14
C PRO A 518 2.78 -37.46 -2.79
N ASP A 519 3.76 -37.82 -3.64
CA ASP A 519 4.69 -38.93 -3.40
C ASP A 519 5.84 -38.55 -2.46
N GLN A 520 6.14 -37.26 -2.36
CA GLN A 520 7.23 -36.68 -1.58
C GLN A 520 6.71 -35.45 -0.84
N PRO A 521 5.90 -35.63 0.22
CA PRO A 521 5.20 -34.54 0.88
C PRO A 521 6.12 -33.47 1.49
N ASP A 522 7.41 -33.75 1.71
CA ASP A 522 8.38 -32.74 2.15
C ASP A 522 8.94 -31.86 1.01
N GLN A 523 8.47 -32.05 -0.23
CA GLN A 523 8.91 -31.33 -1.43
C GLN A 523 7.75 -30.64 -2.14
N SER A 524 8.07 -29.60 -2.90
CA SER A 524 7.10 -28.84 -3.68
C SER A 524 7.72 -28.30 -4.96
N ASP A 525 6.92 -28.24 -6.02
CA ASP A 525 7.28 -27.66 -7.31
C ASP A 525 6.37 -26.48 -7.64
N VAL A 526 6.87 -25.56 -8.46
CA VAL A 526 6.04 -24.52 -9.06
C VAL A 526 5.28 -25.12 -10.22
N TYR A 527 3.96 -24.94 -10.25
CA TYR A 527 3.11 -25.32 -11.36
C TYR A 527 2.40 -24.09 -11.91
N GLU A 528 2.16 -24.11 -13.21
CA GLU A 528 1.40 -23.07 -13.91
C GLU A 528 0.30 -23.71 -14.75
N GLY A 529 -0.90 -23.11 -14.70
CA GLY A 529 -2.09 -23.70 -15.28
C GLY A 529 -3.31 -22.79 -15.29
N VAL A 530 -4.43 -23.41 -15.62
CA VAL A 530 -5.76 -22.80 -15.57
C VAL A 530 -6.45 -23.22 -14.26
N SER A 531 -7.06 -22.26 -13.56
CA SER A 531 -7.96 -22.56 -12.44
C SER A 531 -9.05 -23.54 -12.89
N LEU A 532 -9.29 -24.61 -12.11
CA LEU A 532 -10.36 -25.55 -12.42
C LEU A 532 -11.74 -24.91 -12.29
N GLU A 533 -11.89 -23.91 -11.41
CA GLU A 533 -13.09 -23.10 -11.33
C GLU A 533 -13.32 -22.33 -12.63
N TYR A 534 -12.31 -21.58 -13.10
CA TYR A 534 -12.43 -20.84 -14.36
C TYR A 534 -12.71 -21.75 -15.56
N LEU A 535 -11.99 -22.89 -15.65
CA LEU A 535 -12.16 -23.84 -16.75
C LEU A 535 -13.59 -24.40 -16.82
N LEU A 536 -14.19 -24.70 -15.68
CA LEU A 536 -15.51 -25.34 -15.61
C LEU A 536 -16.64 -24.30 -15.60
N MET A 537 -16.52 -23.24 -14.81
CA MET A 537 -17.58 -22.26 -14.64
C MET A 537 -17.60 -21.25 -15.78
N ASP A 538 -16.49 -20.54 -16.01
CA ASP A 538 -16.44 -19.45 -16.99
C ASP A 538 -16.25 -19.96 -18.43
N TYR A 539 -15.33 -20.90 -18.65
CA TYR A 539 -15.04 -21.39 -20.00
C TYR A 539 -16.06 -22.44 -20.47
N ALA A 540 -16.29 -23.49 -19.69
CA ALA A 540 -17.23 -24.54 -20.09
C ALA A 540 -18.69 -24.10 -19.98
N GLY A 541 -18.98 -23.15 -19.08
CA GLY A 541 -20.31 -22.63 -18.83
C GLY A 541 -21.16 -23.62 -18.04
N LEU A 542 -20.60 -24.25 -17.00
CA LEU A 542 -21.38 -25.13 -16.14
C LEU A 542 -22.58 -24.36 -15.56
N PRO A 543 -23.82 -24.86 -15.70
CA PRO A 543 -25.00 -24.22 -15.15
C PRO A 543 -25.11 -24.42 -13.62
N GLY A 544 -24.18 -25.16 -13.01
CA GLY A 544 -24.32 -25.70 -11.67
C GLY A 544 -23.03 -26.04 -10.94
N THR A 545 -23.07 -25.95 -9.62
CA THR A 545 -22.02 -26.37 -8.68
C THR A 545 -22.39 -27.62 -7.89
N VAL A 546 -23.57 -28.20 -8.14
CA VAL A 546 -24.03 -29.43 -7.47
C VAL A 546 -23.71 -30.64 -8.35
N GLY A 547 -22.95 -31.57 -7.78
CA GLY A 547 -22.54 -32.79 -8.45
C GLY A 547 -21.08 -33.14 -8.18
N THR A 548 -20.50 -33.93 -9.07
CA THR A 548 -19.11 -34.38 -8.96
C THR A 548 -18.34 -34.17 -10.24
N VAL A 549 -17.03 -34.04 -10.13
CA VAL A 549 -16.10 -34.10 -11.26
C VAL A 549 -15.15 -35.27 -11.07
N THR A 550 -14.93 -35.98 -12.17
CA THR A 550 -13.99 -37.09 -12.28
C THR A 550 -12.89 -36.71 -13.26
N PHE A 551 -11.64 -36.74 -12.80
CA PHE A 551 -10.46 -36.54 -13.64
C PHE A 551 -9.80 -37.89 -13.91
N SER A 552 -9.45 -38.17 -15.17
CA SER A 552 -8.77 -39.42 -15.56
C SER A 552 -7.55 -39.14 -16.42
N GLY A 553 -6.43 -39.78 -16.07
CA GLY A 553 -5.13 -39.62 -16.73
C GLY A 553 -4.12 -40.66 -16.24
N GLY A 554 -3.16 -41.05 -17.07
CA GLY A 554 -2.05 -41.93 -16.65
C GLY A 554 -2.44 -43.34 -16.13
N GLY A 555 -3.71 -43.76 -16.28
CA GLY A 555 -4.24 -45.00 -15.68
C GLY A 555 -4.83 -44.84 -14.28
N GLU A 556 -4.94 -43.60 -13.79
CA GLU A 556 -5.53 -43.21 -12.51
C GLU A 556 -6.81 -42.39 -12.71
N GLU A 557 -7.62 -42.32 -11.65
CA GLU A 557 -8.87 -41.56 -11.63
C GLU A 557 -9.10 -40.99 -10.23
N VAL A 558 -9.56 -39.74 -10.14
CA VAL A 558 -10.03 -39.13 -8.90
C VAL A 558 -11.41 -38.52 -9.13
N THR A 559 -12.30 -38.67 -8.15
CA THR A 559 -13.61 -38.01 -8.13
C THR A 559 -13.68 -37.11 -6.90
N VAL A 560 -14.11 -35.87 -7.09
CA VAL A 560 -14.35 -34.89 -6.02
C VAL A 560 -15.70 -34.22 -6.24
N SER A 561 -16.30 -33.69 -5.17
CA SER A 561 -17.50 -32.86 -5.31
C SER A 561 -17.12 -31.54 -5.99
N LEU A 562 -18.04 -30.95 -6.75
CA LEU A 562 -17.84 -29.61 -7.32
C LEU A 562 -17.73 -28.53 -6.23
N GLU A 563 -18.43 -28.71 -5.10
CA GLU A 563 -18.35 -27.81 -3.94
C GLU A 563 -16.93 -27.78 -3.33
N ASP A 564 -16.33 -28.95 -3.08
CA ASP A 564 -14.98 -29.03 -2.51
C ASP A 564 -13.90 -28.59 -3.51
N LEU A 565 -14.12 -28.82 -4.81
CA LEU A 565 -13.20 -28.42 -5.89
C LEU A 565 -12.99 -26.90 -5.94
N PHE A 566 -13.97 -26.11 -5.53
CA PHE A 566 -13.88 -24.64 -5.58
C PHE A 566 -13.41 -24.02 -4.26
N LEU A 567 -13.10 -24.83 -3.25
CA LEU A 567 -12.49 -24.34 -2.01
C LEU A 567 -10.96 -24.23 -2.14
N PRO A 568 -10.34 -23.15 -1.63
CA PRO A 568 -8.89 -23.07 -1.58
C PRO A 568 -8.32 -24.09 -0.58
N GLY A 569 -7.19 -24.69 -0.93
CA GLY A 569 -6.41 -25.58 -0.07
C GLY A 569 -5.12 -24.93 0.44
N TYR A 570 -4.22 -25.77 0.93
CA TYR A 570 -2.91 -25.35 1.43
C TYR A 570 -1.80 -26.36 1.05
N ASN A 571 -0.55 -25.88 1.09
CA ASN A 571 0.65 -26.69 0.98
C ASN A 571 1.17 -26.98 2.39
N SER A 572 1.07 -28.24 2.81
CA SER A 572 1.48 -28.63 4.17
C SER A 572 3.00 -28.66 4.37
N ALA A 573 3.79 -28.66 3.29
CA ALA A 573 5.26 -28.63 3.34
C ALA A 573 5.78 -27.23 3.65
N THR A 574 5.17 -26.20 3.05
CA THR A 574 5.60 -24.80 3.17
C THR A 574 4.75 -23.98 4.13
N GLY A 575 3.51 -24.41 4.40
CA GLY A 575 2.52 -23.66 5.17
C GLY A 575 1.74 -22.64 4.35
N LYS A 576 1.97 -22.54 3.04
CA LYS A 576 1.25 -21.62 2.14
C LYS A 576 -0.22 -22.03 2.03
N SER A 577 -1.13 -21.11 2.31
CA SER A 577 -2.58 -21.30 2.17
C SER A 577 -3.12 -20.56 0.93
N GLY A 578 -4.40 -20.74 0.61
CA GLY A 578 -5.05 -20.06 -0.50
C GLY A 578 -4.82 -20.71 -1.87
N LEU A 579 -4.31 -21.95 -1.91
CA LEU A 579 -3.99 -22.62 -3.17
C LEU A 579 -5.26 -23.08 -3.89
N LEU A 580 -5.39 -22.72 -5.16
CA LEU A 580 -6.54 -23.11 -5.98
C LEU A 580 -6.30 -24.46 -6.66
N PRO A 581 -7.31 -25.32 -6.81
CA PRO A 581 -7.22 -26.48 -7.70
C PRO A 581 -6.99 -26.06 -9.15
N MET A 582 -6.09 -26.74 -9.87
CA MET A 582 -5.71 -26.33 -11.23
C MET A 582 -5.54 -27.49 -12.22
N LEU A 583 -5.71 -27.17 -13.51
CA LEU A 583 -5.22 -27.94 -14.64
C LEU A 583 -3.90 -27.33 -15.12
N ALA A 584 -2.78 -27.88 -14.65
CA ALA A 584 -1.44 -27.44 -14.98
C ALA A 584 -1.01 -27.91 -16.38
N PHE A 585 -0.35 -27.01 -17.12
CA PHE A 585 0.35 -27.30 -18.37
C PHE A 585 1.87 -27.11 -18.25
N ALA A 586 2.34 -26.48 -17.17
CA ALA A 586 3.76 -26.27 -16.92
C ALA A 586 4.18 -26.64 -15.50
N LYS A 587 5.48 -26.90 -15.34
CA LYS A 587 6.14 -27.18 -14.07
C LYS A 587 7.55 -26.61 -14.08
N ASN A 588 7.90 -25.84 -13.04
CA ASN A 588 9.21 -25.21 -12.84
C ASN A 588 9.72 -24.50 -14.11
N GLY A 589 8.91 -23.62 -14.70
CA GLY A 589 9.25 -22.85 -15.91
C GLY A 589 9.28 -23.61 -17.23
N ALA A 590 8.92 -24.91 -17.27
CA ALA A 590 8.95 -25.71 -18.51
C ALA A 590 7.59 -26.38 -18.80
N PRO A 591 7.25 -26.62 -20.09
CA PRO A 591 6.01 -27.31 -20.46
C PRO A 591 6.05 -28.75 -19.96
N LEU A 592 4.93 -29.26 -19.45
CA LEU A 592 4.84 -30.61 -18.94
C LEU A 592 4.98 -31.66 -20.06
N VAL A 593 5.81 -32.69 -19.88
CA VAL A 593 5.93 -33.83 -20.82
C VAL A 593 5.55 -35.14 -20.15
N GLY A 594 5.29 -36.19 -20.93
CA GLY A 594 4.78 -37.47 -20.42
C GLY A 594 5.59 -38.06 -19.26
N ALA A 595 6.82 -38.51 -19.54
CA ALA A 595 7.71 -39.13 -18.57
C ALA A 595 9.17 -38.67 -18.72
N ALA A 596 9.98 -38.92 -17.69
CA ALA A 596 11.42 -38.71 -17.75
C ALA A 596 12.06 -39.44 -18.95
N GLY A 597 12.76 -38.67 -19.80
CA GLY A 597 13.45 -39.15 -20.99
C GLY A 597 12.64 -39.08 -22.29
N ASP A 598 11.39 -38.60 -22.26
CA ASP A 598 10.62 -38.29 -23.47
C ASP A 598 11.20 -37.05 -24.19
N GLU A 599 10.83 -36.87 -25.46
CA GLU A 599 11.18 -35.66 -26.23
C GLU A 599 10.59 -34.42 -25.54
N GLY A 600 11.37 -33.33 -25.42
CA GLY A 600 11.02 -32.14 -24.61
C GLY A 600 11.28 -32.25 -23.10
N TYR A 601 11.67 -33.42 -22.57
CA TYR A 601 11.99 -33.56 -21.14
C TYR A 601 13.26 -32.80 -20.74
N THR A 602 13.15 -32.02 -19.67
CA THR A 602 14.25 -31.29 -19.04
C THR A 602 14.35 -31.66 -17.56
N GLU A 603 15.42 -32.36 -17.18
CA GLU A 603 15.71 -32.70 -15.79
C GLU A 603 16.15 -31.45 -15.01
N SER A 604 17.09 -30.69 -15.58
CA SER A 604 17.63 -29.47 -14.98
C SER A 604 18.22 -28.53 -16.03
N LEU A 605 18.34 -27.26 -15.68
CA LEU A 605 19.05 -26.24 -16.45
C LEU A 605 20.38 -25.89 -15.78
N PRO A 606 21.45 -25.58 -16.55
CA PRO A 606 22.69 -25.10 -15.98
C PRO A 606 22.51 -23.71 -15.36
N LEU A 607 23.11 -23.51 -14.20
CA LEU A 607 23.33 -22.18 -13.61
C LEU A 607 24.82 -21.86 -13.68
N TYR A 608 25.16 -20.57 -13.56
CA TYR A 608 26.50 -20.06 -13.77
C TYR A 608 27.03 -19.42 -12.47
N PRO A 609 27.26 -20.24 -11.42
CA PRO A 609 27.62 -19.75 -10.10
C PRO A 609 28.95 -19.00 -10.10
N THR A 610 28.98 -17.87 -9.37
CA THR A 610 30.20 -17.11 -9.09
C THR A 610 30.97 -17.69 -7.89
N ASP A 611 30.31 -18.46 -7.02
CA ASP A 611 30.91 -19.17 -5.89
C ASP A 611 30.68 -20.69 -5.99
N SER A 612 31.64 -21.50 -5.55
CA SER A 612 31.52 -22.96 -5.51
C SER A 612 30.38 -23.52 -4.65
N GLN A 613 29.79 -22.72 -3.75
CA GLN A 613 28.67 -23.11 -2.91
C GLN A 613 27.31 -22.81 -3.51
N ASP A 614 27.24 -21.94 -4.53
CA ASP A 614 25.98 -21.62 -5.18
C ASP A 614 25.51 -22.83 -6.02
N PRO A 615 24.19 -23.07 -6.11
CA PRO A 615 23.67 -24.12 -6.97
C PRO A 615 24.17 -23.96 -8.40
N ALA A 616 24.73 -25.03 -8.97
CA ALA A 616 25.19 -25.06 -10.36
C ALA A 616 24.09 -25.50 -11.33
N THR A 617 22.91 -25.85 -10.81
CA THR A 617 21.78 -26.37 -11.60
C THR A 617 20.46 -25.90 -11.01
N TYR A 618 19.55 -25.48 -11.87
CA TYR A 618 18.14 -25.27 -11.55
C TYR A 618 17.38 -26.56 -11.84
N TRP A 619 16.68 -27.09 -10.84
CA TRP A 619 15.94 -28.33 -10.98
C TRP A 619 14.60 -28.07 -11.66
N VAL A 620 14.33 -28.77 -12.78
CA VAL A 620 13.11 -28.59 -13.57
C VAL A 620 12.18 -29.79 -13.39
N ASP A 621 12.60 -30.97 -13.86
CA ASP A 621 11.82 -32.21 -13.86
C ASP A 621 10.36 -32.02 -14.32
N ASN A 622 10.19 -31.62 -15.58
CA ASN A 622 8.89 -31.29 -16.19
C ASN A 622 8.04 -32.52 -16.58
N GLN A 623 8.18 -33.67 -15.93
CA GLN A 623 7.35 -34.85 -16.21
C GLN A 623 5.94 -34.75 -15.60
N GLY A 624 5.01 -35.57 -16.10
CA GLY A 624 3.61 -35.67 -15.62
C GLY A 624 2.56 -35.16 -16.62
N GLY A 625 3.00 -34.74 -17.80
CA GLY A 625 2.23 -34.02 -18.81
C GLY A 625 1.53 -34.85 -19.89
N PRO A 626 1.01 -34.15 -20.92
CA PRO A 626 1.13 -32.69 -21.13
C PRO A 626 0.19 -31.84 -20.28
N LEU A 627 -0.76 -32.46 -19.57
CA LEU A 627 -1.63 -31.81 -18.59
C LEU A 627 -1.67 -32.60 -17.29
N THR A 628 -1.66 -31.89 -16.16
CA THR A 628 -1.75 -32.47 -14.81
C THR A 628 -2.87 -31.78 -14.04
N VAL A 629 -3.69 -32.53 -13.31
CA VAL A 629 -4.60 -31.95 -12.31
C VAL A 629 -3.93 -31.94 -10.96
N LEU A 630 -3.98 -30.78 -10.28
CA LEU A 630 -3.45 -30.58 -8.94
C LEU A 630 -4.59 -30.20 -8.00
N LEU A 631 -4.75 -30.99 -6.94
CA LEU A 631 -5.67 -30.75 -5.84
C LEU A 631 -4.85 -30.53 -4.57
N PRO A 632 -4.78 -29.31 -4.02
CA PRO A 632 -4.06 -29.03 -2.78
C PRO A 632 -4.72 -29.73 -1.58
N ALA A 633 -3.99 -29.80 -0.46
CA ALA A 633 -4.54 -30.38 0.76
C ALA A 633 -5.70 -29.53 1.31
N GLN A 634 -6.73 -30.16 1.85
CA GLN A 634 -7.93 -29.50 2.37
C GLN A 634 -8.40 -30.21 3.65
N GLY A 635 -8.39 -29.52 4.79
CA GLY A 635 -8.81 -30.10 6.07
C GLY A 635 -7.98 -31.33 6.46
N GLU A 636 -8.62 -32.51 6.50
CA GLU A 636 -7.93 -33.79 6.73
C GLU A 636 -7.51 -34.51 5.42
N GLU A 637 -7.85 -33.97 4.25
CA GLU A 637 -7.49 -34.55 2.96
C GLU A 637 -6.07 -34.14 2.51
N GLU A 638 -5.27 -35.14 2.17
CA GLU A 638 -3.94 -34.96 1.59
C GLU A 638 -4.00 -34.45 0.14
N ALA A 639 -2.95 -33.74 -0.29
CA ALA A 639 -2.81 -33.27 -1.67
C ALA A 639 -2.82 -34.44 -2.68
N ARG A 640 -3.43 -34.22 -3.85
CA ARG A 640 -3.54 -35.22 -4.92
C ARG A 640 -3.08 -34.65 -6.26
N GLN A 641 -2.50 -35.51 -7.08
CA GLN A 641 -1.99 -35.17 -8.41
C GLN A 641 -2.38 -36.26 -9.40
N ILE A 642 -2.92 -35.88 -10.55
CA ILE A 642 -3.30 -36.81 -11.62
C ILE A 642 -2.55 -36.36 -12.87
N CYS A 643 -1.57 -37.16 -13.28
CA CYS A 643 -0.70 -36.87 -14.43
C CYS A 643 -1.33 -37.34 -15.75
N GLY A 644 -0.96 -36.70 -16.86
CA GLY A 644 -1.37 -37.09 -18.21
C GLY A 644 -2.88 -37.11 -18.40
N VAL A 645 -3.56 -36.05 -17.95
CA VAL A 645 -5.03 -35.95 -17.95
C VAL A 645 -5.55 -35.92 -19.38
N THR A 646 -6.47 -36.84 -19.68
CA THR A 646 -7.11 -36.96 -21.01
C THR A 646 -8.63 -36.85 -20.94
N SER A 647 -9.22 -36.95 -19.74
CA SER A 647 -10.66 -36.85 -19.53
C SER A 647 -10.98 -36.08 -18.26
N ILE A 648 -11.95 -35.17 -18.36
CA ILE A 648 -12.62 -34.47 -17.27
C ILE A 648 -14.10 -34.74 -17.47
N ARG A 649 -14.74 -35.45 -16.55
CA ARG A 649 -16.16 -35.81 -16.63
C ARG A 649 -16.90 -35.22 -15.44
N VAL A 650 -17.79 -34.28 -15.71
CA VAL A 650 -18.66 -33.66 -14.71
C VAL A 650 -20.02 -34.36 -14.75
N GLU A 651 -20.46 -34.87 -13.61
CA GLU A 651 -21.83 -35.37 -13.41
C GLU A 651 -22.59 -34.32 -12.60
N LEU A 652 -23.42 -33.54 -13.29
CA LEU A 652 -24.26 -32.52 -12.66
C LEU A 652 -25.53 -33.16 -12.10
N GLU A 653 -25.85 -32.77 -10.88
CA GLU A 653 -27.11 -33.11 -10.25
C GLU A 653 -28.10 -31.96 -10.45
N PRO A 654 -29.38 -32.24 -10.73
CA PRO A 654 -30.41 -31.20 -10.80
C PRO A 654 -30.46 -30.40 -9.50
N ASP A 655 -30.53 -29.07 -9.58
CA ASP A 655 -30.81 -28.26 -8.39
C ASP A 655 -32.21 -28.64 -7.87
N PRO A 656 -32.33 -29.23 -6.66
CA PRO A 656 -33.62 -29.69 -6.14
C PRO A 656 -34.60 -28.52 -5.91
N TYR A 657 -34.12 -27.28 -5.90
CA TYR A 657 -34.93 -26.08 -5.78
C TYR A 657 -35.43 -25.54 -7.12
N ALA A 658 -34.98 -26.07 -8.26
CA ALA A 658 -35.34 -25.55 -9.57
C ALA A 658 -36.63 -26.17 -10.13
N HIS A 659 -37.33 -25.42 -10.98
CA HIS A 659 -38.60 -25.77 -11.62
C HIS A 659 -38.39 -26.71 -12.83
N LEU A 660 -37.75 -27.87 -12.60
CA LEU A 660 -37.32 -28.76 -13.67
C LEU A 660 -38.34 -29.85 -14.04
N GLU A 661 -39.16 -30.29 -13.08
CA GLU A 661 -40.08 -31.42 -13.27
C GLU A 661 -41.47 -31.20 -12.66
N GLY A 662 -42.42 -32.09 -12.99
CA GLY A 662 -43.77 -32.08 -12.42
C GLY A 662 -44.64 -30.88 -12.84
N GLU A 663 -45.52 -30.45 -11.94
CA GLU A 663 -46.39 -29.28 -12.16
C GLU A 663 -45.61 -27.95 -12.09
N ALA A 664 -44.49 -27.92 -11.37
CA ALA A 664 -43.61 -26.77 -11.23
C ALA A 664 -42.92 -26.37 -12.55
N ALA A 665 -42.61 -27.34 -13.42
CA ALA A 665 -41.98 -27.08 -14.72
C ALA A 665 -42.76 -26.11 -15.63
N ALA A 666 -44.08 -25.98 -15.45
CA ALA A 666 -44.90 -25.02 -16.19
C ALA A 666 -44.66 -23.55 -15.79
N LEU A 667 -43.99 -23.33 -14.65
CA LEU A 667 -43.68 -22.00 -14.11
C LEU A 667 -42.29 -21.51 -14.54
N ALA A 668 -41.43 -22.38 -15.08
CA ALA A 668 -40.06 -22.06 -15.49
C ALA A 668 -39.97 -20.92 -16.54
N ASP A 669 -40.98 -20.80 -17.42
CA ASP A 669 -41.07 -19.76 -18.45
C ASP A 669 -41.63 -18.43 -17.93
N ARG A 670 -41.99 -18.31 -16.65
CA ARG A 670 -42.44 -17.03 -16.06
C ARG A 670 -41.27 -16.07 -16.00
N THR A 671 -41.53 -14.78 -16.15
CA THR A 671 -40.50 -13.75 -16.23
C THR A 671 -40.59 -12.73 -15.10
N VAL A 672 -39.45 -12.21 -14.70
CA VAL A 672 -39.30 -10.98 -13.93
C VAL A 672 -38.57 -9.93 -14.78
N THR A 673 -39.00 -8.68 -14.71
CA THR A 673 -38.35 -7.56 -15.39
C THR A 673 -37.76 -6.58 -14.39
N LEU A 674 -36.44 -6.37 -14.46
CA LEU A 674 -35.70 -5.31 -13.79
C LEU A 674 -35.64 -4.10 -14.72
N SER A 675 -36.14 -2.95 -14.26
CA SER A 675 -36.25 -1.74 -15.10
C SER A 675 -36.20 -0.46 -14.27
N GLY A 676 -36.32 0.69 -14.93
CA GLY A 676 -36.44 1.98 -14.28
C GLY A 676 -35.25 2.90 -14.55
N PRO A 677 -35.39 4.21 -14.26
CA PRO A 677 -34.37 5.22 -14.58
C PRO A 677 -33.10 5.10 -13.73
N GLY A 678 -33.12 4.36 -12.62
CA GLY A 678 -31.93 4.09 -11.81
C GLY A 678 -31.02 2.99 -12.37
N LEU A 679 -31.40 2.37 -13.49
CA LEU A 679 -30.62 1.37 -14.20
C LEU A 679 -30.21 1.90 -15.58
N THR A 680 -29.03 1.49 -16.04
CA THR A 680 -28.52 1.81 -17.37
C THR A 680 -29.21 0.99 -18.48
N GLN A 681 -29.77 -0.17 -18.14
CA GLN A 681 -30.52 -1.03 -19.06
C GLN A 681 -31.66 -1.79 -18.36
N GLU A 682 -32.66 -2.19 -19.16
CA GLU A 682 -33.73 -3.11 -18.73
C GLU A 682 -33.24 -4.57 -18.88
N LEU A 683 -33.48 -5.39 -17.86
CA LEU A 683 -33.12 -6.81 -17.82
C LEU A 683 -34.37 -7.65 -17.54
N THR A 684 -34.78 -8.49 -18.49
CA THR A 684 -35.88 -9.44 -18.29
C THR A 684 -35.31 -10.86 -18.23
N LEU A 685 -35.64 -11.59 -17.17
CA LEU A 685 -35.18 -12.95 -16.91
C LEU A 685 -36.37 -13.87 -16.69
N THR A 686 -36.30 -15.07 -17.24
CA THR A 686 -37.17 -16.19 -16.90
C THR A 686 -36.76 -16.83 -15.58
N VAL A 687 -37.66 -17.56 -14.94
CA VAL A 687 -37.36 -18.37 -13.76
C VAL A 687 -36.27 -19.39 -14.10
N ALA A 688 -36.36 -20.05 -15.25
CA ALA A 688 -35.32 -20.96 -15.73
C ALA A 688 -33.95 -20.29 -15.90
N GLU A 689 -33.90 -19.05 -16.40
CA GLU A 689 -32.65 -18.29 -16.51
C GLU A 689 -32.07 -17.94 -15.14
N LEU A 690 -32.90 -17.60 -14.15
CA LEU A 690 -32.45 -17.38 -12.77
C LEU A 690 -31.91 -18.67 -12.13
N GLU A 691 -32.62 -19.78 -12.30
CA GLU A 691 -32.22 -21.10 -11.78
C GLU A 691 -30.95 -21.65 -12.41
N SER A 692 -30.67 -21.26 -13.65
CA SER A 692 -29.44 -21.64 -14.34
C SER A 692 -28.19 -20.91 -13.82
N ARG A 693 -28.36 -19.90 -12.94
CA ARG A 693 -27.27 -19.10 -12.34
C ARG A 693 -26.84 -19.65 -10.98
N GLN A 694 -26.61 -20.95 -10.90
CA GLN A 694 -26.35 -21.61 -9.61
C GLN A 694 -25.09 -21.09 -8.89
N THR A 695 -24.11 -20.53 -9.60
CA THR A 695 -22.92 -19.85 -9.00
C THR A 695 -23.28 -18.61 -8.20
N GLN A 696 -24.35 -17.92 -8.59
CA GLN A 696 -24.84 -16.74 -7.91
C GLN A 696 -25.91 -17.11 -6.85
N ALA A 697 -26.43 -18.34 -6.91
CA ALA A 697 -27.52 -18.77 -6.06
C ALA A 697 -27.05 -19.10 -4.64
N LYS A 698 -27.64 -18.42 -3.66
CA LYS A 698 -27.39 -18.65 -2.23
C LYS A 698 -28.57 -19.38 -1.60
N THR A 699 -28.27 -20.31 -0.69
CA THR A 699 -29.26 -20.97 0.17
C THR A 699 -29.09 -20.44 1.58
N MET A 700 -30.13 -19.80 2.12
CA MET A 700 -30.05 -19.07 3.39
C MET A 700 -31.26 -19.37 4.28
N ASP A 701 -31.03 -19.34 5.59
CA ASP A 701 -32.07 -19.41 6.61
C ASP A 701 -32.40 -18.01 7.11
N PHE A 702 -33.59 -17.50 6.81
CA PHE A 702 -34.03 -16.16 7.19
C PHE A 702 -34.80 -16.17 8.50
N SER A 703 -34.56 -15.13 9.30
CA SER A 703 -35.48 -14.74 10.36
C SER A 703 -36.68 -14.01 9.76
N LEU A 704 -37.88 -14.42 10.15
CA LEU A 704 -39.13 -13.76 9.82
C LEU A 704 -39.78 -13.31 11.12
N LEU A 705 -39.87 -11.99 11.29
CA LEU A 705 -40.64 -11.38 12.37
C LEU A 705 -41.92 -10.78 11.78
N ASP A 706 -43.05 -11.29 12.23
CA ASP A 706 -44.39 -10.79 11.91
C ASP A 706 -45.27 -10.76 13.18
N GLN A 707 -46.57 -10.51 12.99
CA GLN A 707 -47.55 -10.45 14.09
C GLN A 707 -47.69 -11.77 14.88
N ASP A 708 -47.30 -12.90 14.31
CA ASP A 708 -47.34 -14.23 14.92
C ASP A 708 -46.03 -14.59 15.65
N GLY A 709 -44.97 -13.80 15.46
CA GLY A 709 -43.70 -13.84 16.19
C GLY A 709 -42.51 -14.29 15.35
N LEU A 710 -41.33 -14.34 15.98
CA LEU A 710 -40.08 -14.69 15.30
C LEU A 710 -40.05 -16.17 14.90
N THR A 711 -39.91 -16.43 13.60
CA THR A 711 -39.74 -17.77 13.02
C THR A 711 -38.52 -17.82 12.09
N GLN A 712 -38.14 -19.02 11.65
CA GLN A 712 -37.04 -19.24 10.71
C GLN A 712 -37.54 -19.98 9.46
N GLN A 713 -37.12 -19.54 8.27
CA GLN A 713 -37.50 -20.15 7.00
C GLN A 713 -36.32 -20.20 6.02
N ARG A 714 -36.19 -21.29 5.25
CA ARG A 714 -35.09 -21.49 4.29
C ARG A 714 -35.51 -21.17 2.86
N TYR A 715 -34.71 -20.37 2.18
CA TYR A 715 -34.91 -20.04 0.77
C TYR A 715 -33.62 -20.17 -0.04
N ARG A 716 -33.79 -20.46 -1.34
CA ARG A 716 -32.72 -20.44 -2.34
C ARG A 716 -33.07 -19.48 -3.46
N GLY A 717 -32.12 -18.64 -3.84
CA GLY A 717 -32.32 -17.57 -4.81
C GLY A 717 -31.06 -16.80 -5.15
N ILE A 718 -31.21 -15.79 -5.99
CA ILE A 718 -30.13 -14.87 -6.36
C ILE A 718 -30.22 -13.61 -5.49
N PRO A 719 -29.10 -13.09 -4.94
CA PRO A 719 -29.07 -11.78 -4.28
C PRO A 719 -29.66 -10.69 -5.18
N VAL A 720 -30.65 -9.96 -4.68
CA VAL A 720 -31.37 -8.97 -5.50
C VAL A 720 -30.43 -7.88 -5.99
N TYR A 721 -29.57 -7.37 -5.09
CA TYR A 721 -28.65 -6.29 -5.40
C TYR A 721 -27.66 -6.65 -6.52
N GLN A 722 -27.17 -7.90 -6.52
CA GLN A 722 -26.32 -8.41 -7.60
C GLN A 722 -27.01 -8.32 -8.98
N LEU A 723 -28.30 -8.67 -9.05
CA LEU A 723 -29.08 -8.52 -10.30
C LEU A 723 -29.24 -7.06 -10.71
N LEU A 724 -29.33 -6.13 -9.75
CA LEU A 724 -29.38 -4.69 -10.05
C LEU A 724 -28.04 -4.19 -10.60
N THR A 725 -26.92 -4.61 -10.02
CA THR A 725 -25.57 -4.27 -10.50
C THR A 725 -25.34 -4.80 -11.91
N GLU A 726 -25.82 -6.01 -12.25
CA GLU A 726 -25.76 -6.54 -13.63
C GLU A 726 -26.60 -5.73 -14.64
N ALA A 727 -27.75 -5.21 -14.20
CA ALA A 727 -28.53 -4.26 -15.00
C ALA A 727 -27.88 -2.86 -15.07
N GLY A 728 -26.75 -2.67 -14.38
CA GLY A 728 -25.94 -1.46 -14.31
C GLY A 728 -26.63 -0.38 -13.51
N LEU A 729 -26.32 -0.29 -12.21
CA LEU A 729 -26.80 0.78 -11.34
C LEU A 729 -26.24 2.14 -11.78
N CYS A 730 -27.11 3.12 -11.95
CA CYS A 730 -26.69 4.51 -12.12
C CYS A 730 -26.13 5.05 -10.79
N ASN A 731 -25.20 6.00 -10.86
CA ASN A 731 -24.66 6.68 -9.67
C ASN A 731 -25.76 7.36 -8.81
N ASN A 732 -26.91 7.70 -9.39
CA ASN A 732 -28.05 8.28 -8.69
C ASN A 732 -29.22 7.30 -8.52
N ALA A 733 -28.97 5.98 -8.49
CA ALA A 733 -30.00 4.99 -8.22
C ALA A 733 -30.72 5.27 -6.89
N GLY A 734 -32.05 5.17 -6.91
CA GLY A 734 -32.92 5.44 -5.77
C GLY A 734 -33.61 4.18 -5.26
N GLU A 735 -34.81 4.36 -4.70
CA GLU A 735 -35.62 3.28 -4.14
C GLU A 735 -35.99 2.20 -5.18
N VAL A 736 -36.16 0.97 -4.67
CA VAL A 736 -36.50 -0.22 -5.45
C VAL A 736 -37.93 -0.65 -5.16
N THR A 737 -38.78 -0.64 -6.18
CA THR A 737 -40.18 -1.10 -6.10
C THR A 737 -40.33 -2.50 -6.68
N VAL A 738 -40.70 -3.47 -5.85
CA VAL A 738 -40.94 -4.86 -6.26
C VAL A 738 -42.44 -5.11 -6.34
N THR A 739 -42.91 -5.62 -7.48
CA THR A 739 -44.33 -5.82 -7.79
C THR A 739 -44.64 -7.29 -8.04
N SER A 740 -45.70 -7.76 -7.39
CA SER A 740 -46.30 -9.08 -7.56
C SER A 740 -47.21 -9.15 -8.79
N ALA A 741 -47.45 -10.35 -9.30
CA ALA A 741 -48.38 -10.63 -10.39
C ALA A 741 -49.83 -10.16 -10.10
N ASP A 742 -50.23 -10.07 -8.82
CA ASP A 742 -51.55 -9.59 -8.43
C ASP A 742 -51.67 -8.04 -8.38
N GLY A 743 -50.56 -7.34 -8.59
CA GLY A 743 -50.44 -5.89 -8.57
C GLY A 743 -50.06 -5.29 -7.21
N THR A 744 -49.87 -6.11 -6.17
CA THR A 744 -49.31 -5.66 -4.89
C THR A 744 -47.84 -5.30 -5.06
N SER A 745 -47.39 -4.23 -4.41
CA SER A 745 -46.00 -3.79 -4.50
C SER A 745 -45.46 -3.30 -3.17
N VAL A 746 -44.17 -3.49 -2.94
CA VAL A 746 -43.41 -2.92 -1.83
C VAL A 746 -42.29 -2.07 -2.41
N THR A 747 -42.06 -0.91 -1.82
CA THR A 747 -40.93 -0.04 -2.14
C THR A 747 -39.93 -0.10 -0.99
N LEU A 748 -38.67 -0.38 -1.31
CA LEU A 748 -37.58 -0.60 -0.37
C LEU A 748 -36.44 0.40 -0.68
N PRO A 749 -35.71 0.87 0.35
CA PRO A 749 -34.45 1.56 0.11
C PRO A 749 -33.44 0.59 -0.51
N LEU A 750 -32.53 1.13 -1.33
CA LEU A 750 -31.53 0.31 -2.02
C LEU A 750 -30.49 -0.22 -1.03
N SER A 751 -30.18 0.51 0.04
CA SER A 751 -29.32 0.10 1.15
C SER A 751 -29.75 -1.21 1.80
N LEU A 752 -31.05 -1.43 1.97
CA LEU A 752 -31.59 -2.68 2.52
C LEU A 752 -31.26 -3.88 1.64
N LEU A 753 -31.29 -3.71 0.33
CA LEU A 753 -30.96 -4.76 -0.64
C LEU A 753 -29.44 -4.95 -0.80
N LYS A 754 -28.67 -3.85 -0.70
CA LYS A 754 -27.21 -3.83 -0.76
C LYS A 754 -26.57 -4.59 0.39
N GLY A 755 -27.11 -4.49 1.60
CA GLY A 755 -26.54 -5.15 2.78
C GLY A 755 -26.42 -6.67 2.62
N ILE A 756 -25.23 -7.21 2.89
CA ILE A 756 -24.94 -8.65 2.78
C ILE A 756 -24.72 -9.36 4.12
N ASN A 757 -24.65 -8.61 5.22
CA ASN A 757 -24.25 -9.10 6.53
C ASN A 757 -25.35 -8.99 7.60
N TYR A 758 -26.62 -9.20 7.21
CA TYR A 758 -27.72 -9.13 8.18
C TYR A 758 -27.70 -10.32 9.14
N THR A 759 -27.98 -10.04 10.41
CA THR A 759 -28.03 -11.07 11.46
C THR A 759 -29.27 -11.93 11.29
N ASN A 760 -29.10 -13.24 11.40
CA ASN A 760 -30.21 -14.17 11.56
C ASN A 760 -30.64 -14.21 13.03
N TYR A 761 -31.55 -13.33 13.46
CA TYR A 761 -31.96 -13.20 14.86
C TYR A 761 -32.57 -14.48 15.48
N ALA A 762 -33.14 -15.38 14.67
CA ALA A 762 -33.62 -16.68 15.10
C ALA A 762 -32.48 -17.69 15.38
N ALA A 763 -31.30 -17.50 14.78
CA ALA A 763 -30.09 -18.32 14.97
C ALA A 763 -28.82 -17.48 14.70
N PRO A 764 -28.40 -16.60 15.62
CA PRO A 764 -27.32 -15.62 15.39
C PRO A 764 -25.94 -16.23 15.12
N GLU A 765 -25.76 -17.51 15.46
CA GLU A 765 -24.54 -18.29 15.19
C GLU A 765 -24.37 -18.72 13.73
N LYS A 766 -25.42 -18.59 12.90
CA LYS A 766 -25.36 -18.91 11.47
C LYS A 766 -24.70 -17.80 10.67
N GLN A 767 -24.27 -18.13 9.45
CA GLN A 767 -23.73 -17.16 8.51
C GLN A 767 -24.74 -16.01 8.28
N PRO A 768 -24.25 -14.77 8.07
CA PRO A 768 -25.10 -13.64 7.75
C PRO A 768 -25.93 -13.84 6.47
N VAL A 769 -27.04 -13.11 6.36
CA VAL A 769 -27.99 -13.22 5.25
C VAL A 769 -28.10 -11.91 4.45
N CYS A 770 -28.60 -12.01 3.21
CA CYS A 770 -28.87 -10.86 2.33
C CYS A 770 -30.23 -11.02 1.63
N ALA A 771 -30.76 -9.94 1.04
CA ALA A 771 -32.03 -10.01 0.32
C ALA A 771 -31.94 -10.90 -0.94
N LEU A 772 -32.89 -11.83 -1.10
CA LEU A 772 -32.93 -12.76 -2.23
C LEU A 772 -34.18 -12.58 -3.08
N LEU A 773 -34.00 -12.71 -4.40
CA LEU A 773 -35.07 -13.15 -5.28
C LEU A 773 -35.07 -14.68 -5.29
N ALA A 774 -35.86 -15.26 -4.41
CA ALA A 774 -35.95 -16.70 -4.20
C ALA A 774 -36.78 -17.38 -5.29
N TYR A 775 -36.31 -18.56 -5.73
CA TYR A 775 -37.04 -19.47 -6.62
C TYR A 775 -37.33 -20.82 -5.95
N GLY A 776 -36.73 -21.12 -4.80
CA GLY A 776 -36.96 -22.36 -4.05
C GLY A 776 -37.01 -22.18 -2.54
N THR A 777 -37.58 -23.19 -1.84
CA THR A 777 -37.73 -23.24 -0.38
C THR A 777 -37.35 -24.63 0.16
N GLY A 778 -36.98 -24.71 1.43
CA GLY A 778 -36.59 -25.98 2.06
C GLY A 778 -36.83 -26.04 3.57
N PRO A 779 -36.55 -27.19 4.20
CA PRO A 779 -36.49 -27.30 5.64
C PRO A 779 -35.25 -26.57 6.19
N VAL A 780 -35.45 -25.79 7.25
CA VAL A 780 -34.36 -25.22 8.06
C VAL A 780 -33.45 -26.34 8.56
N ASP A 781 -32.13 -26.15 8.45
CA ASP A 781 -31.09 -27.12 8.83
C ASP A 781 -31.20 -28.52 8.18
N GLY A 782 -32.02 -28.68 7.14
CA GLY A 782 -32.25 -29.95 6.47
C GLY A 782 -31.52 -30.07 5.12
N GLN A 783 -31.25 -31.30 4.73
CA GLN A 783 -30.89 -31.64 3.35
C GLN A 783 -32.17 -31.72 2.48
N GLY A 784 -32.13 -31.17 1.27
CA GLY A 784 -33.26 -31.14 0.33
C GLY A 784 -33.95 -29.78 0.21
N GLY A 785 -34.64 -29.57 -0.92
CA GLY A 785 -35.35 -28.35 -1.30
C GLY A 785 -36.46 -28.65 -2.31
N ALA A 786 -37.29 -27.66 -2.60
CA ALA A 786 -38.30 -27.73 -3.64
C ALA A 786 -38.48 -26.36 -4.31
N PRO A 787 -38.86 -26.32 -5.61
CA PRO A 787 -39.23 -25.08 -6.28
C PRO A 787 -40.44 -24.41 -5.62
N LEU A 788 -40.45 -23.07 -5.65
CA LEU A 788 -41.58 -22.29 -5.15
C LEU A 788 -42.78 -22.41 -6.11
N THR A 789 -43.92 -22.93 -5.66
CA THR A 789 -45.14 -22.98 -6.46
C THR A 789 -46.07 -21.82 -6.10
N GLU A 790 -47.19 -21.65 -6.81
CA GLU A 790 -48.23 -20.69 -6.42
C GLU A 790 -48.68 -20.88 -4.96
N GLU A 791 -48.65 -22.11 -4.43
CA GLU A 791 -49.04 -22.41 -3.04
C GLU A 791 -47.99 -21.98 -2.00
N THR A 792 -46.73 -21.83 -2.41
CA THR A 792 -45.62 -21.42 -1.54
C THR A 792 -45.13 -19.99 -1.84
N GLY A 793 -45.90 -19.22 -2.60
CA GLY A 793 -45.62 -17.81 -2.92
C GLY A 793 -44.72 -17.60 -4.15
N GLY A 794 -44.51 -18.64 -4.95
CA GLY A 794 -43.68 -18.65 -6.16
C GLY A 794 -44.46 -18.40 -7.46
N PRO A 795 -43.75 -18.38 -8.61
CA PRO A 795 -42.44 -19.01 -8.80
C PRO A 795 -41.23 -18.17 -8.40
N LEU A 796 -41.43 -16.87 -8.13
CA LEU A 796 -40.40 -15.99 -7.58
C LEU A 796 -40.94 -15.26 -6.36
N LYS A 797 -40.12 -15.18 -5.31
CA LYS A 797 -40.46 -14.49 -4.07
C LYS A 797 -39.32 -13.58 -3.63
N LEU A 798 -39.62 -12.33 -3.33
CA LEU A 798 -38.68 -11.45 -2.65
C LEU A 798 -38.63 -11.84 -1.17
N VAL A 799 -37.43 -12.14 -0.68
CA VAL A 799 -37.15 -12.47 0.72
C VAL A 799 -36.19 -11.43 1.27
N VAL A 800 -36.62 -10.67 2.26
CA VAL A 800 -35.87 -9.53 2.83
C VAL A 800 -35.44 -9.87 4.26
N PRO A 801 -34.16 -9.67 4.63
CA PRO A 801 -33.70 -9.90 6.00
C PRO A 801 -34.32 -8.91 6.99
N MET A 802 -34.21 -9.21 8.29
CA MET A 802 -34.58 -8.26 9.35
C MET A 802 -33.47 -7.22 9.50
N ASP A 803 -33.84 -5.94 9.44
CA ASP A 803 -32.94 -4.81 9.64
C ASP A 803 -32.98 -4.34 11.11
N GLY A 804 -32.54 -5.22 12.00
CA GLY A 804 -32.61 -5.02 13.46
C GLY A 804 -33.46 -6.07 14.18
N GLU A 805 -33.19 -6.28 15.48
CA GLU A 805 -33.80 -7.35 16.29
C GLU A 805 -35.34 -7.24 16.39
N ASP A 806 -35.87 -6.02 16.35
CA ASP A 806 -37.30 -5.72 16.45
C ASP A 806 -37.95 -5.31 15.11
N ALA A 807 -37.20 -5.38 14.00
CA ALA A 807 -37.68 -4.94 12.69
C ALA A 807 -38.60 -5.99 12.05
N GLU A 808 -39.91 -5.73 12.02
CA GLU A 808 -40.88 -6.56 11.28
C GLU A 808 -40.57 -6.52 9.78
N ASN A 809 -40.30 -7.70 9.19
CA ASN A 809 -39.96 -7.84 7.78
C ASN A 809 -40.98 -8.65 6.98
N GLY A 810 -41.99 -9.24 7.63
CA GLY A 810 -42.96 -10.11 6.96
C GLY A 810 -43.81 -9.40 5.89
N GLU A 811 -44.12 -8.12 6.06
CA GLU A 811 -44.83 -7.32 5.05
C GLU A 811 -43.93 -6.90 3.87
N LEU A 812 -42.60 -7.02 4.01
CA LEU A 812 -41.64 -6.69 2.95
C LEU A 812 -41.44 -7.84 1.95
N TRP A 813 -41.87 -9.06 2.31
CA TRP A 813 -41.74 -10.22 1.46
C TRP A 813 -42.83 -10.21 0.39
N VAL A 814 -42.43 -10.23 -0.88
CA VAL A 814 -43.34 -10.13 -2.02
C VAL A 814 -43.41 -11.47 -2.72
N GLU A 815 -44.59 -12.09 -2.76
CA GLU A 815 -44.84 -13.34 -3.47
C GLU A 815 -45.12 -13.09 -4.96
N ASN A 816 -44.90 -14.08 -5.82
CA ASN A 816 -45.20 -13.99 -7.25
C ASN A 816 -44.59 -12.76 -7.95
N VAL A 817 -43.31 -12.47 -7.70
CA VAL A 817 -42.64 -11.27 -8.24
C VAL A 817 -42.58 -11.32 -9.77
N VAL A 818 -43.00 -10.22 -10.41
CA VAL A 818 -42.97 -10.05 -11.88
C VAL A 818 -42.20 -8.81 -12.33
N SER A 819 -41.96 -7.85 -11.44
CA SER A 819 -41.23 -6.62 -11.78
C SER A 819 -40.45 -6.08 -10.58
N ILE A 820 -39.25 -5.57 -10.85
CA ILE A 820 -38.39 -4.85 -9.92
C ILE A 820 -38.00 -3.53 -10.61
N GLN A 821 -38.39 -2.39 -10.04
CA GLN A 821 -38.16 -1.07 -10.64
C GLN A 821 -37.27 -0.22 -9.76
N VAL A 822 -36.13 0.24 -10.30
CA VAL A 822 -35.21 1.14 -9.59
C VAL A 822 -35.46 2.57 -10.06
N SER A 823 -35.82 3.44 -9.13
CA SER A 823 -35.98 4.87 -9.39
C SER A 823 -34.62 5.57 -9.52
N ALA A 824 -34.60 6.81 -9.99
CA ALA A 824 -33.40 7.65 -10.00
C ALA A 824 -33.66 8.89 -9.14
N ASN A 825 -32.77 9.14 -8.21
CA ASN A 825 -32.80 10.31 -7.34
C ASN A 825 -32.52 11.58 -8.17
N GLN A 826 -33.15 12.68 -7.78
CA GLN A 826 -32.79 14.00 -8.32
C GLN A 826 -31.45 14.42 -7.72
N VAL A 827 -30.55 14.90 -8.57
CA VAL A 827 -29.16 15.22 -8.20
C VAL A 827 -28.95 16.71 -8.35
N ASP A 828 -28.87 17.43 -7.23
CA ASP A 828 -28.50 18.84 -7.18
C ASP A 828 -26.99 19.02 -6.89
N THR A 829 -26.41 18.08 -6.14
CA THR A 829 -24.99 17.95 -5.76
C THR A 829 -24.49 16.54 -6.10
N TRP A 830 -23.20 16.37 -6.37
CA TRP A 830 -22.55 15.07 -6.59
C TRP A 830 -22.12 14.45 -5.26
N SER A 831 -22.93 14.61 -4.21
CA SER A 831 -22.65 14.13 -2.86
C SER A 831 -22.85 12.62 -2.75
N HIS A 832 -22.22 11.97 -1.78
CA HIS A 832 -22.43 10.55 -1.48
C HIS A 832 -23.90 10.27 -1.14
N ALA A 833 -24.63 11.24 -0.56
CA ALA A 833 -26.05 11.12 -0.27
C ALA A 833 -26.96 11.03 -1.52
N MET A 834 -26.41 11.16 -2.73
CA MET A 834 -27.19 11.07 -3.98
C MET A 834 -27.75 9.65 -4.23
N SER A 835 -27.17 8.61 -3.60
CA SER A 835 -27.56 7.22 -3.78
C SER A 835 -27.05 6.34 -2.64
N ASP A 836 -27.82 5.31 -2.27
CA ASP A 836 -27.39 4.28 -1.30
C ASP A 836 -26.18 3.46 -1.80
N VAL A 837 -25.81 3.59 -3.08
CA VAL A 837 -24.55 3.05 -3.62
C VAL A 837 -23.34 3.59 -2.83
N TYR A 838 -23.42 4.81 -2.30
CA TYR A 838 -22.32 5.48 -1.62
C TYR A 838 -22.57 5.69 -0.12
N SER A 839 -23.65 5.15 0.44
CA SER A 839 -24.09 5.51 1.79
C SER A 839 -23.10 5.11 2.89
N GLU A 840 -22.26 4.10 2.66
CA GLU A 840 -21.23 3.68 3.61
C GLU A 840 -20.20 4.76 3.92
N PHE A 841 -19.94 5.66 2.96
CA PHE A 841 -18.99 6.75 3.13
C PHE A 841 -19.58 7.94 3.89
N LEU A 842 -20.90 8.02 4.06
CA LEU A 842 -21.55 9.18 4.70
C LEU A 842 -21.11 9.36 6.15
N ASP A 843 -20.83 8.26 6.84
CA ASP A 843 -20.39 8.23 8.23
C ASP A 843 -18.86 8.38 8.38
N ASP A 844 -18.11 8.36 7.28
CA ASP A 844 -16.66 8.60 7.34
C ASP A 844 -16.39 10.01 7.85
N THR A 845 -15.38 10.14 8.71
CA THR A 845 -15.12 11.39 9.41
C THR A 845 -13.86 12.07 8.92
N MET A 846 -13.95 13.40 8.89
CA MET A 846 -12.83 14.32 8.78
C MET A 846 -12.73 15.15 10.07
N THR A 847 -11.56 15.15 10.69
CA THR A 847 -11.33 15.97 11.89
C THR A 847 -10.74 17.33 11.52
N LEU A 848 -11.40 18.41 11.93
CA LEU A 848 -10.79 19.75 11.97
C LEU A 848 -10.21 20.01 13.36
N THR A 849 -8.95 20.38 13.42
CA THR A 849 -8.27 20.77 14.65
C THR A 849 -7.75 22.19 14.52
N ILE A 850 -8.12 23.05 15.46
CA ILE A 850 -7.52 24.36 15.65
C ILE A 850 -6.74 24.31 16.95
N ARG A 851 -5.43 24.59 16.91
CA ARG A 851 -4.57 24.48 18.08
C ARG A 851 -3.63 25.66 18.22
N ASN A 852 -3.21 25.92 19.45
CA ASN A 852 -2.17 26.88 19.79
C ASN A 852 -1.21 26.23 20.80
N ASP A 853 -0.41 27.01 21.53
CA ASP A 853 0.65 26.48 22.38
C ASP A 853 0.14 25.63 23.56
N ASP A 854 -1.07 25.87 24.07
CA ASP A 854 -1.58 25.23 25.30
C ASP A 854 -3.04 24.76 25.23
N HIS A 855 -3.74 24.98 24.12
CA HIS A 855 -5.12 24.56 23.90
C HIS A 855 -5.33 23.97 22.50
N GLU A 856 -6.26 23.03 22.43
CA GLU A 856 -6.73 22.42 21.19
C GLU A 856 -8.26 22.40 21.19
N TRP A 857 -8.83 22.80 20.06
CA TRP A 857 -10.24 22.60 19.75
C TRP A 857 -10.32 21.64 18.57
N THR A 858 -11.14 20.61 18.70
CA THR A 858 -11.38 19.63 17.63
C THR A 858 -12.86 19.52 17.34
N ARG A 859 -13.17 19.28 16.07
CA ARG A 859 -14.51 18.96 15.62
C ARG A 859 -14.43 17.95 14.48
N ASP A 860 -15.10 16.83 14.67
CA ASP A 860 -15.29 15.84 13.61
C ASP A 860 -16.49 16.23 12.77
N TYR A 861 -16.32 16.11 11.46
CA TYR A 861 -17.36 16.22 10.46
C TYR A 861 -17.51 14.89 9.78
N THR A 862 -18.73 14.39 9.69
CA THR A 862 -19.00 13.30 8.76
C THR A 862 -18.97 13.83 7.32
N VAL A 863 -18.72 12.97 6.33
CA VAL A 863 -18.84 13.33 4.91
C VAL A 863 -20.20 13.96 4.64
N GLU A 864 -21.29 13.37 5.18
CA GLU A 864 -22.64 13.94 5.07
C GLU A 864 -22.71 15.40 5.54
N GLN A 865 -22.06 15.72 6.67
CA GLN A 865 -22.07 17.08 7.21
C GLN A 865 -21.28 18.06 6.36
N LEU A 866 -20.15 17.64 5.78
CA LEU A 866 -19.35 18.46 4.87
C LEU A 866 -20.12 18.75 3.57
N GLU A 867 -20.74 17.72 3.00
CA GLU A 867 -21.52 17.81 1.77
C GLU A 867 -22.77 18.69 1.92
N ALA A 868 -23.32 18.80 3.13
CA ALA A 868 -24.44 19.67 3.45
C ALA A 868 -24.06 21.16 3.61
N MET A 869 -22.78 21.54 3.49
CA MET A 869 -22.32 22.94 3.62
C MET A 869 -22.48 23.73 2.32
N ASP A 870 -23.73 23.92 1.86
CA ASP A 870 -24.10 24.55 0.58
C ASP A 870 -23.33 25.83 0.23
N SER A 871 -23.03 26.68 1.22
CA SER A 871 -22.33 27.95 1.01
C SER A 871 -20.84 27.81 0.68
N LEU A 872 -20.25 26.65 0.95
CA LEU A 872 -18.84 26.35 0.73
C LEU A 872 -18.62 25.47 -0.49
N ILE A 873 -19.68 24.93 -1.11
CA ILE A 873 -19.55 24.03 -2.27
C ILE A 873 -18.89 24.77 -3.44
N VAL A 874 -17.83 24.18 -3.95
CA VAL A 874 -17.09 24.59 -5.15
C VAL A 874 -17.16 23.46 -6.16
N ARG A 875 -17.63 23.77 -7.36
CA ARG A 875 -17.55 22.89 -8.54
C ARG A 875 -16.78 23.60 -9.64
N ASP A 876 -15.60 23.10 -9.98
CA ASP A 876 -14.71 23.73 -10.96
C ASP A 876 -13.82 22.68 -11.65
N ASP A 877 -13.21 23.07 -12.77
CA ASP A 877 -12.25 22.24 -13.51
C ASP A 877 -10.84 22.39 -12.95
N TYR A 878 -10.18 21.25 -12.70
CA TYR A 878 -8.80 21.15 -12.22
C TYR A 878 -7.95 20.33 -13.21
N ALA A 879 -6.82 20.90 -13.63
CA ALA A 879 -5.92 20.26 -14.60
C ALA A 879 -4.87 19.35 -13.93
N VAL A 880 -4.55 19.61 -12.66
CA VAL A 880 -3.68 18.75 -11.85
C VAL A 880 -4.13 17.30 -11.93
N LEU A 881 -3.19 16.39 -12.21
CA LEU A 881 -3.43 14.94 -12.30
C LEU A 881 -4.50 14.52 -13.33
N GLU A 882 -4.82 15.39 -14.30
CA GLU A 882 -5.84 15.15 -15.33
C GLU A 882 -7.23 14.80 -14.77
N LEU A 883 -7.58 15.35 -13.59
CA LEU A 883 -8.80 14.97 -12.85
C LEU A 883 -10.10 15.44 -13.50
N GLY A 884 -10.12 16.61 -14.16
CA GLY A 884 -11.31 17.16 -14.79
C GLY A 884 -12.16 18.00 -13.84
N THR A 885 -13.49 17.87 -13.89
CA THR A 885 -14.39 18.67 -13.04
C THR A 885 -14.51 18.04 -11.66
N CYS A 886 -14.12 18.76 -10.61
CA CYS A 886 -14.22 18.29 -9.23
C CYS A 886 -15.30 19.06 -8.47
N GLU A 887 -15.96 18.39 -7.53
CA GLU A 887 -16.82 19.03 -6.55
C GLU A 887 -16.36 18.72 -5.12
N GLY A 888 -16.40 19.75 -4.29
CA GLY A 888 -15.94 19.72 -2.90
C GLY A 888 -16.34 20.97 -2.15
N ILE A 889 -15.79 21.14 -0.94
CA ILE A 889 -15.94 22.36 -0.15
C ILE A 889 -14.66 23.21 -0.18
N ASP A 890 -14.78 24.54 -0.18
CA ASP A 890 -13.65 25.47 0.00
C ASP A 890 -12.97 25.21 1.35
N LEU A 891 -11.73 24.69 1.32
CA LEU A 891 -10.98 24.30 2.51
C LEU A 891 -10.76 25.48 3.46
N TRP A 892 -10.36 26.64 2.92
CA TRP A 892 -10.12 27.82 3.76
C TRP A 892 -11.45 28.46 4.18
N GLY A 893 -12.47 28.38 3.33
CA GLY A 893 -13.84 28.75 3.69
C GLY A 893 -14.36 27.99 4.92
N LEU A 894 -14.11 26.67 4.98
CA LEU A 894 -14.44 25.84 6.15
C LEU A 894 -13.70 26.32 7.40
N VAL A 895 -12.38 26.54 7.31
CA VAL A 895 -11.58 27.04 8.44
C VAL A 895 -12.11 28.38 8.94
N LEU A 896 -12.41 29.32 8.05
CA LEU A 896 -12.91 30.64 8.44
C LEU A 896 -14.34 30.59 9.01
N GLN A 897 -15.18 29.70 8.50
CA GLN A 897 -16.53 29.52 9.02
C GLN A 897 -16.52 29.03 10.48
N GLU A 898 -15.60 28.12 10.80
CA GLU A 898 -15.52 27.48 12.11
C GLU A 898 -14.63 28.25 13.10
N ALA A 899 -13.53 28.83 12.61
CA ALA A 899 -12.47 29.39 13.43
C ALA A 899 -12.10 30.83 13.07
N GLY A 900 -12.86 31.51 12.21
CA GLY A 900 -12.53 32.87 11.74
C GLY A 900 -12.46 33.94 12.83
N GLU A 901 -13.05 33.70 14.01
CA GLU A 901 -12.95 34.58 15.18
C GLU A 901 -11.79 34.22 16.13
N VAL A 902 -11.09 33.10 15.90
CA VAL A 902 -9.96 32.66 16.71
C VAL A 902 -8.78 33.62 16.52
N PRO A 903 -8.23 34.23 17.59
CA PRO A 903 -7.07 35.10 17.47
C PRO A 903 -5.88 34.40 16.81
N GLY A 904 -5.27 35.04 15.81
CA GLY A 904 -4.13 34.48 15.08
C GLY A 904 -4.48 33.59 13.89
N ILE A 905 -5.78 33.34 13.62
CA ILE A 905 -6.21 32.58 12.43
C ILE A 905 -5.92 33.31 11.11
N ASP A 906 -5.79 34.64 11.15
CA ASP A 906 -5.41 35.49 10.02
C ASP A 906 -3.91 35.42 9.71
N GLN A 907 -3.11 34.83 10.62
CA GLN A 907 -1.69 34.54 10.44
C GLN A 907 -1.34 33.20 11.07
N PRO A 908 -1.85 32.08 10.53
CA PRO A 908 -1.61 30.76 11.09
C PRO A 908 -0.12 30.42 11.04
N VAL A 909 0.28 29.56 11.97
CA VAL A 909 1.61 28.95 12.04
C VAL A 909 1.75 27.84 10.99
N SER A 910 0.75 26.98 10.85
CA SER A 910 0.72 25.90 9.86
C SER A 910 -0.71 25.52 9.50
N VAL A 911 -0.89 24.95 8.30
CA VAL A 911 -2.18 24.41 7.82
C VAL A 911 -1.91 23.05 7.20
N THR A 912 -1.95 22.01 8.02
CA THR A 912 -1.51 20.66 7.65
C THR A 912 -2.69 19.76 7.35
N ALA A 913 -2.71 19.19 6.15
CA ALA A 913 -3.64 18.16 5.74
C ALA A 913 -3.05 16.76 5.95
N TYR A 914 -3.84 15.83 6.49
CA TYR A 914 -3.44 14.46 6.78
C TYR A 914 -4.33 13.48 6.02
N ALA A 915 -3.71 12.40 5.58
CA ALA A 915 -4.34 11.25 4.98
C ALA A 915 -4.34 10.06 5.94
N SER A 916 -5.31 9.16 5.75
CA SER A 916 -5.36 7.89 6.48
C SER A 916 -4.17 6.97 6.18
N ASP A 917 -3.46 7.18 5.06
CA ASP A 917 -2.25 6.43 4.72
C ASP A 917 -0.96 6.93 5.39
N GLY A 918 -1.08 7.90 6.30
CA GLY A 918 0.03 8.52 7.00
C GLY A 918 0.72 9.64 6.22
N TYR A 919 0.33 9.89 4.97
CA TYR A 919 0.79 11.06 4.24
C TYR A 919 0.25 12.34 4.87
N LYS A 920 1.07 13.39 4.93
CA LYS A 920 0.61 14.73 5.32
C LYS A 920 1.36 15.80 4.56
N ASN A 921 0.72 16.95 4.40
CA ASN A 921 1.31 18.09 3.72
C ASN A 921 0.89 19.42 4.40
N ASP A 922 1.86 20.29 4.68
CA ASP A 922 1.60 21.64 5.20
C ASP A 922 1.30 22.59 4.03
N LEU A 923 0.01 22.79 3.78
CA LEU A 923 -0.51 23.59 2.69
C LEU A 923 -0.09 25.07 2.81
N LEU A 924 0.12 25.56 4.03
CA LEU A 924 0.59 26.93 4.25
C LEU A 924 2.02 27.12 3.71
N SER A 925 2.91 26.16 3.96
CA SER A 925 4.29 26.19 3.46
C SER A 925 4.36 26.05 1.93
N VAL A 926 3.40 25.33 1.32
CA VAL A 926 3.36 25.13 -0.14
C VAL A 926 2.80 26.35 -0.87
N PHE A 927 1.69 26.92 -0.39
CA PHE A 927 0.92 27.91 -1.15
C PHE A 927 0.98 29.33 -0.58
N ALA A 928 1.60 29.50 0.59
CA ALA A 928 1.47 30.69 1.42
C ALA A 928 0.01 31.02 1.76
N LEU A 929 -0.19 32.02 2.63
CA LEU A 929 -1.54 32.44 3.02
C LEU A 929 -2.38 32.94 1.82
N ASP A 930 -1.75 33.59 0.85
CA ASP A 930 -2.41 34.09 -0.37
C ASP A 930 -3.04 32.94 -1.19
N GLY A 931 -2.34 31.80 -1.31
CA GLY A 931 -2.87 30.65 -2.02
C GLY A 931 -4.02 29.96 -1.28
N LEU A 932 -3.99 29.91 0.05
CA LEU A 932 -5.11 29.41 0.87
C LEU A 932 -6.35 30.32 0.73
N GLU A 933 -6.17 31.64 0.84
CA GLU A 933 -7.28 32.60 0.81
C GLU A 933 -7.88 32.75 -0.59
N GLN A 934 -7.03 32.95 -1.60
CA GLN A 934 -7.44 33.35 -2.93
C GLN A 934 -7.47 32.19 -3.94
N GLY A 935 -6.88 31.05 -3.59
CA GLY A 935 -6.66 29.93 -4.50
C GLY A 935 -5.31 29.98 -5.23
N VAL A 936 -4.95 28.85 -5.83
CA VAL A 936 -3.69 28.60 -6.55
C VAL A 936 -3.86 28.88 -8.03
N LEU A 937 -2.83 29.39 -8.71
CA LEU A 937 -2.90 29.70 -10.13
C LEU A 937 -2.89 28.42 -10.99
N ASP A 938 -3.82 28.34 -11.94
CA ASP A 938 -3.79 27.36 -13.03
C ASP A 938 -2.79 27.75 -14.14
N PRO A 939 -2.51 26.85 -15.11
CA PRO A 939 -1.61 27.15 -16.23
C PRO A 939 -2.02 28.37 -17.08
N GLU A 940 -3.31 28.73 -17.05
CA GLU A 940 -3.89 29.88 -17.74
C GLU A 940 -3.85 31.17 -16.89
N GLY A 941 -3.38 31.10 -15.65
CA GLY A 941 -3.25 32.21 -14.72
C GLY A 941 -4.54 32.59 -13.99
N GLN A 942 -5.55 31.72 -13.95
CA GLN A 942 -6.76 31.88 -13.13
C GLN A 942 -6.55 31.24 -11.76
N ARG A 943 -7.13 31.82 -10.70
CA ARG A 943 -7.03 31.22 -9.36
C ARG A 943 -8.12 30.18 -9.16
N LYS A 944 -7.71 29.01 -8.69
CA LYS A 944 -8.52 27.84 -8.34
C LYS A 944 -8.46 27.62 -6.84
N LYS A 945 -9.60 27.46 -6.18
CA LYS A 945 -9.65 27.22 -4.74
C LYS A 945 -8.99 25.88 -4.39
N ILE A 946 -8.45 25.79 -3.18
CA ILE A 946 -8.06 24.49 -2.63
C ILE A 946 -9.34 23.90 -2.01
N ILE A 947 -9.72 22.71 -2.43
CA ILE A 947 -10.97 22.09 -2.01
C ILE A 947 -10.72 20.79 -1.25
N VAL A 948 -11.61 20.49 -0.30
CA VAL A 948 -11.85 19.12 0.17
C VAL A 948 -12.87 18.51 -0.78
N ALA A 949 -12.37 17.85 -1.82
CA ALA A 949 -13.17 17.20 -2.85
C ALA A 949 -13.82 15.93 -2.30
N TYR A 950 -15.09 15.74 -2.66
CA TYR A 950 -15.86 14.53 -2.40
C TYR A 950 -16.39 13.89 -3.70
N ALA A 951 -16.20 14.53 -4.87
CA ALA A 951 -16.63 13.99 -6.16
C ALA A 951 -15.78 14.46 -7.35
N ILE A 952 -15.74 13.62 -8.39
CA ILE A 952 -15.05 13.88 -9.65
C ILE A 952 -15.98 13.48 -10.81
N ASN A 953 -16.09 14.36 -11.81
CA ASN A 953 -16.80 14.16 -13.08
C ASN A 953 -18.22 13.59 -12.94
N GLY A 954 -18.96 13.99 -11.89
CA GLY A 954 -20.33 13.52 -11.64
C GLY A 954 -20.47 12.33 -10.71
N ALA A 955 -19.38 11.75 -10.24
CA ALA A 955 -19.38 10.59 -9.35
C ALA A 955 -18.73 10.94 -7.99
N PRO A 956 -19.39 10.61 -6.85
CA PRO A 956 -18.77 10.66 -5.53
C PRO A 956 -17.48 9.82 -5.47
N LEU A 957 -16.52 10.25 -4.67
CA LEU A 957 -15.26 9.55 -4.51
C LEU A 957 -15.47 8.22 -3.76
N VAL A 958 -14.70 7.20 -4.12
CA VAL A 958 -14.68 5.90 -3.44
C VAL A 958 -13.25 5.58 -3.04
N ASP A 959 -13.07 4.70 -2.08
CA ASP A 959 -11.76 4.28 -1.57
C ASP A 959 -10.91 3.59 -2.65
N GLU A 960 -11.50 2.67 -3.42
CA GLU A 960 -10.79 1.83 -4.38
C GLU A 960 -11.51 1.65 -5.74
N GLU A 961 -10.79 1.20 -6.76
CA GLU A 961 -11.34 0.99 -8.11
C GLU A 961 -12.25 -0.24 -8.22
N SER A 962 -12.18 -1.16 -7.26
CA SER A 962 -13.06 -2.33 -7.15
C SER A 962 -14.45 -2.00 -6.59
N HIS A 963 -14.62 -0.84 -5.95
CA HIS A 963 -15.90 -0.45 -5.39
C HIS A 963 -16.94 -0.26 -6.51
N GLU A 964 -18.17 -0.72 -6.29
CA GLU A 964 -19.26 -0.69 -7.30
C GLU A 964 -19.67 0.71 -7.78
N GLY A 965 -19.42 1.72 -6.95
CA GLY A 965 -19.60 3.13 -7.30
C GLY A 965 -18.46 3.73 -8.13
N TYR A 966 -17.37 2.99 -8.37
CA TYR A 966 -16.25 3.41 -9.22
C TYR A 966 -16.65 3.40 -10.69
N THR A 967 -16.17 4.41 -11.43
CA THR A 967 -16.21 4.40 -12.88
C THR A 967 -14.90 4.91 -13.44
N GLY A 968 -14.24 4.09 -14.26
CA GLY A 968 -12.99 4.47 -14.94
C GLY A 968 -13.13 5.68 -15.86
N THR A 969 -14.36 6.07 -16.22
CA THR A 969 -14.60 7.32 -16.96
C THR A 969 -14.49 8.57 -16.10
N ALA A 970 -14.78 8.48 -14.79
CA ALA A 970 -14.60 9.57 -13.85
C ALA A 970 -13.24 9.50 -13.13
N GLY A 971 -12.71 8.30 -12.90
CA GLY A 971 -11.50 8.09 -12.10
C GLY A 971 -11.71 8.46 -10.63
N ASN A 972 -12.89 8.17 -10.08
CA ASN A 972 -13.35 8.63 -8.77
C ASN A 972 -12.84 7.80 -7.58
N SER A 973 -11.66 7.17 -7.66
CA SER A 973 -11.06 6.44 -6.53
C SER A 973 -10.22 7.36 -5.62
N SER A 974 -9.62 6.80 -4.56
CA SER A 974 -8.78 7.53 -3.58
C SER A 974 -9.53 8.47 -2.63
N GLY A 975 -10.77 8.11 -2.30
CA GLY A 975 -11.73 8.83 -1.45
C GLY A 975 -11.88 8.31 -0.02
N PRO A 976 -12.98 8.64 0.67
CA PRO A 976 -14.14 9.42 0.20
C PRO A 976 -13.89 10.93 0.11
N LEU A 977 -12.80 11.41 0.72
CA LEU A 977 -12.39 12.81 0.67
C LEU A 977 -10.95 12.94 0.16
N ARG A 978 -10.69 14.04 -0.54
CA ARG A 978 -9.38 14.33 -1.12
C ARG A 978 -9.10 15.83 -1.13
N ILE A 979 -7.89 16.24 -0.75
CA ILE A 979 -7.45 17.60 -1.02
C ILE A 979 -7.10 17.70 -2.51
N ILE A 980 -7.66 18.71 -3.18
CA ILE A 980 -7.30 19.05 -4.56
C ILE A 980 -6.79 20.49 -4.58
N ALA A 981 -5.57 20.65 -5.07
CA ALA A 981 -4.92 21.94 -5.28
C ALA A 981 -4.26 21.96 -6.66
N GLU A 982 -4.52 23.01 -7.44
CA GLU A 982 -3.98 23.17 -8.79
C GLU A 982 -2.44 23.26 -8.80
N THR A 983 -1.80 22.93 -9.93
CA THR A 983 -0.34 22.98 -10.19
C THR A 983 0.60 22.11 -9.35
N VAL A 984 0.27 21.73 -8.10
CA VAL A 984 1.18 20.96 -7.22
C VAL A 984 0.58 19.60 -6.88
N GLN A 985 1.01 18.57 -7.61
CA GLN A 985 0.48 17.21 -7.42
C GLN A 985 0.67 16.68 -5.99
N GLY A 986 1.84 16.92 -5.37
CA GLY A 986 2.13 16.49 -4.00
C GLY A 986 1.25 17.14 -2.94
N ALA A 987 0.63 18.29 -3.23
CA ALA A 987 -0.30 18.93 -2.31
C ALA A 987 -1.73 18.35 -2.40
N SER A 988 -2.01 17.53 -3.41
CA SER A 988 -3.30 16.85 -3.55
C SER A 988 -3.32 15.56 -2.71
N VAL A 989 -3.70 15.71 -1.45
CA VAL A 989 -3.73 14.63 -0.44
C VAL A 989 -4.91 13.68 -0.68
N LYS A 990 -4.63 12.45 -1.11
CA LYS A 990 -5.60 11.35 -1.24
C LYS A 990 -6.00 10.82 0.15
N TYR A 991 -7.17 10.20 0.26
CA TYR A 991 -7.65 9.61 1.53
C TYR A 991 -7.63 10.60 2.71
N PHE A 992 -8.00 11.85 2.42
CA PHE A 992 -7.89 12.95 3.38
C PHE A 992 -8.88 12.77 4.53
N ASN A 993 -8.40 12.80 5.77
CA ASN A 993 -9.22 12.57 6.95
C ASN A 993 -9.00 13.59 8.08
N LYS A 994 -8.02 14.50 7.97
CA LYS A 994 -7.81 15.51 9.01
C LYS A 994 -7.14 16.78 8.52
N LEU A 995 -7.60 17.92 9.03
CA LEU A 995 -6.97 19.23 8.87
C LEU A 995 -6.55 19.79 10.24
N VAL A 996 -5.28 20.19 10.37
CA VAL A 996 -4.78 20.88 11.57
C VAL A 996 -4.35 22.29 11.20
N VAL A 997 -4.95 23.29 11.85
CA VAL A 997 -4.54 24.69 11.76
C VAL A 997 -3.90 25.08 13.09
N THR A 998 -2.60 25.37 13.06
CA THR A 998 -1.89 25.87 14.23
C THR A 998 -1.90 27.40 14.18
N VAL A 999 -2.29 28.07 15.26
CA VAL A 999 -2.27 29.54 15.39
C VAL A 999 -1.28 29.96 16.48
N PRO A 1000 -0.70 31.18 16.41
CA PRO A 1000 0.31 31.60 17.38
C PRO A 1000 -0.29 31.94 18.76
N GLY A 1001 0.46 31.67 19.84
CA GLY A 1001 0.18 32.13 21.20
C GLY A 1001 -0.52 31.11 22.11
N SER A 1002 -0.95 31.56 23.30
CA SER A 1002 -1.60 30.74 24.34
C SER A 1002 -2.94 31.32 24.79
N GLY A 1003 -3.80 30.44 25.32
CA GLY A 1003 -5.15 30.77 25.81
C GLY A 1003 -6.26 29.95 25.15
N PRO A 1004 -7.49 29.97 25.72
CA PRO A 1004 -8.57 29.12 25.24
C PRO A 1004 -8.98 29.46 23.80
N ILE A 1005 -9.03 28.44 22.96
CA ILE A 1005 -9.62 28.48 21.62
C ILE A 1005 -11.15 28.35 21.81
N GLY A 1006 -11.88 29.36 21.33
CA GLY A 1006 -13.28 29.62 21.66
C GLY A 1006 -14.28 28.74 20.94
#